data_AF-A0A820MC25-F1
#
_entry.id   AF-A0A820MC25-F1
#
_cell.length_a   1.000
_cell.length_b   1.000
_cell.length_c   1.000
_cell.angle_alpha   90.00
_cell.angle_beta   90.00
_cell.angle_gamma   90.00
#
_symmetry.space_group_name_H-M   'P 1'
#
loop_
_entity.id
_entity.type
_entity.pdbx_description
1 polymer ?
#
loop_
_entity_poly.entity_id
_entity_poly.type
_entity_poly.pdbx_seq_one_letter_code
_entity_poly.pdbx_strand_id
1 'polypeptide(L)'
;ITDIQRKMCRWIAYSKKHLERTLTHKLLLLITEQLEQTWQPTSLSRDESDMLREAFTLFINHCFKQLAKLRDIFPAANRIAIERLEQLLTIVAKLHSMEVFRYCCPFQNSLQHELSLIISAGTMEWFDRMVAHVTKPRLRSDEDILRSTSELIYVLIADDNLLFRMNFSSAKLAFYHISFKKIDGKLMDIVIKALEEELGEQIYQSPLKLFESAEPDSADIAAFAFSAEQTSLSLFELYLTLNELAKYKIYVNETHRSNLKINQYYLYFGVALKKWLSIARNKLLHRIEYFLDKDKIETSSTTTTTTNNKFTSSSLDISNCFTQMTQFWRRLAWPDVLGSIVYLIKITEDTANATRLYATLMEEKLNAKKFYDTNDLTIYTQELSLTVNNIERIRESFKALPIELSYDKLLVAAEKFHPIAVVDEYRKKIETTVAICSQDITDRIYRILSKVITNMEMELKQYLFHIIEAPEASAAQDTIQPLFTFLDNQLLPYTEYLIRLNLTRLLELIWAVLIDQILCEVEDITSPKSISSYTRLLKALDGLVEYFNNEEHYLPKDILKTDKYRLVKKLLKYQSTDTQSLIKMYYQEKVQEQDRANSSNQCDLGKLYCRAYYHLKEETLYIEIISCKNLRPCDSNGLSDPYVEVQLCPKFLYPYIEKQQTSVIKKTLNPQFNEKFEFRLTEKECNLSGGIIHFIVMDHDLMWSNDFEGEAFLEIWKITGVNNDNRAVDELKQIELALTHPKG
;
A
#
# COMPACT_ATOMS: atom_id res chain seq x y z
N ILE A 1 -73.82 53.85 -6.29
CA ILE A 1 -72.77 52.83 -6.06
C ILE A 1 -72.44 52.14 -7.39
N THR A 2 -71.31 52.50 -8.00
CA THR A 2 -70.74 51.89 -9.20
C THR A 2 -70.29 50.45 -8.92
N ASP A 3 -70.03 49.65 -9.96
CA ASP A 3 -69.62 48.25 -9.77
C ASP A 3 -68.28 48.15 -9.03
N ILE A 4 -67.30 49.01 -9.37
CA ILE A 4 -66.01 49.11 -8.67
C ILE A 4 -66.17 49.48 -7.19
N GLN A 5 -67.09 50.39 -6.84
CA GLN A 5 -67.40 50.74 -5.44
C GLN A 5 -67.97 49.53 -4.68
N ARG A 6 -68.80 48.69 -5.31
CA ARG A 6 -69.30 47.45 -4.67
C ARG A 6 -68.17 46.46 -4.43
N LYS A 7 -67.25 46.29 -5.39
CA LYS A 7 -66.08 45.40 -5.25
C LYS A 7 -65.11 45.91 -4.19
N MET A 8 -64.88 47.22 -4.13
CA MET A 8 -64.09 47.89 -3.09
C MET A 8 -64.69 47.65 -1.69
N CYS A 9 -65.98 47.91 -1.49
CA CYS A 9 -66.65 47.66 -0.21
C CYS A 9 -66.61 46.18 0.18
N ARG A 10 -66.73 45.25 -0.79
CA ARG A 10 -66.56 43.81 -0.54
C ARG A 10 -65.14 43.51 -0.08
N TRP A 11 -64.11 44.00 -0.76
CA TRP A 11 -62.74 43.79 -0.29
C TRP A 11 -62.53 44.33 1.13
N ILE A 12 -62.93 45.58 1.41
CA ILE A 12 -62.78 46.20 2.74
C ILE A 12 -63.49 45.38 3.82
N ALA A 13 -64.74 44.96 3.59
CA ALA A 13 -65.51 44.19 4.56
C ALA A 13 -64.93 42.79 4.80
N TYR A 14 -64.61 42.05 3.73
CA TYR A 14 -64.13 40.67 3.83
C TYR A 14 -62.68 40.58 4.32
N SER A 15 -61.81 41.52 3.93
CA SER A 15 -60.44 41.61 4.47
C SER A 15 -60.47 41.91 5.96
N LYS A 16 -61.24 42.90 6.41
CA LYS A 16 -61.42 43.21 7.84
C LYS A 16 -61.99 42.01 8.60
N LYS A 17 -62.97 41.29 8.04
CA LYS A 17 -63.53 40.10 8.69
C LYS A 17 -62.52 38.95 8.77
N HIS A 18 -61.65 38.80 7.76
CA HIS A 18 -60.58 37.80 7.77
C HIS A 18 -59.57 38.04 8.92
N LEU A 19 -59.33 39.31 9.29
CA LEU A 19 -58.49 39.66 10.45
C LEU A 19 -59.09 39.16 11.78
N GLU A 20 -60.42 39.16 11.91
CA GLU A 20 -61.12 38.68 13.11
C GLU A 20 -61.30 37.16 13.13
N ARG A 21 -61.60 36.57 11.96
CA ARG A 21 -61.82 35.13 11.77
C ARG A 21 -61.33 34.73 10.38
N THR A 22 -60.37 33.81 10.33
CA THR A 22 -59.78 33.34 9.08
C THR A 22 -60.84 32.80 8.12
N LEU A 23 -61.15 33.59 7.09
CA LEU A 23 -62.01 33.19 5.97
C LEU A 23 -61.24 32.31 4.98
N THR A 24 -61.96 31.56 4.14
CA THR A 24 -61.35 30.74 3.09
C THR A 24 -60.53 31.61 2.14
N HIS A 25 -59.24 31.32 1.99
CA HIS A 25 -58.34 32.10 1.12
C HIS A 25 -58.77 32.11 -0.35
N LYS A 26 -59.46 31.06 -0.84
CA LYS A 26 -60.07 31.04 -2.18
C LYS A 26 -61.11 32.15 -2.38
N LEU A 27 -61.89 32.46 -1.34
CA LEU A 27 -62.88 33.54 -1.39
C LEU A 27 -62.18 34.90 -1.45
N LEU A 28 -61.14 35.10 -0.65
CA LEU A 28 -60.37 36.34 -0.69
C LEU A 28 -59.70 36.55 -2.04
N LEU A 29 -59.04 35.53 -2.59
CA LEU A 29 -58.41 35.61 -3.91
C LEU A 29 -59.42 35.98 -5.01
N LEU A 30 -60.61 35.37 -5.00
CA LEU A 30 -61.69 35.71 -5.94
C LEU A 30 -62.13 37.18 -5.79
N ILE A 31 -62.27 37.68 -4.57
CA ILE A 31 -62.64 39.08 -4.32
C ILE A 31 -61.53 40.02 -4.82
N THR A 32 -60.26 39.66 -4.59
CA THR A 32 -59.08 40.38 -5.07
C THR A 32 -59.05 40.47 -6.60
N GLU A 33 -59.30 39.36 -7.29
CA GLU A 33 -59.33 39.30 -8.77
C GLU A 33 -60.49 40.11 -9.36
N GLN A 34 -61.68 40.02 -8.76
CA GLN A 34 -62.84 40.81 -9.18
C GLN A 34 -62.62 42.31 -9.02
N LEU A 35 -61.85 42.73 -7.99
CA LEU A 35 -61.49 44.12 -7.78
C LEU A 35 -60.52 44.62 -8.87
N GLU A 36 -59.52 43.82 -9.22
CA GLU A 36 -58.56 44.16 -10.29
C GLU A 36 -59.23 44.29 -11.66
N GLN A 37 -60.06 43.31 -12.03
CA GLN A 37 -60.73 43.27 -13.35
C GLN A 37 -61.66 44.47 -13.60
N THR A 38 -62.19 45.08 -12.54
CA THR A 38 -63.15 46.19 -12.63
C THR A 38 -62.48 47.56 -12.46
N TRP A 39 -61.17 47.61 -12.20
CA TRP A 39 -60.45 48.84 -11.91
C TRP A 39 -59.98 49.56 -13.19
N GLN A 40 -60.00 50.89 -13.15
CA GLN A 40 -59.34 51.77 -14.13
C GLN A 40 -58.76 53.00 -13.42
N PRO A 41 -57.75 53.70 -13.99
CA PRO A 41 -57.00 54.78 -13.32
C PRO A 41 -57.82 55.98 -12.83
N THR A 42 -59.06 56.15 -13.31
CA THR A 42 -59.98 57.25 -12.93
C THR A 42 -61.23 56.76 -12.20
N SER A 43 -61.32 55.47 -11.87
CA SER A 43 -62.54 54.84 -11.35
C SER A 43 -62.83 55.08 -9.87
N LEU A 44 -61.86 55.62 -9.12
CA LEU A 44 -61.96 55.86 -7.68
C LEU A 44 -61.62 57.32 -7.37
N SER A 45 -62.40 57.94 -6.48
CA SER A 45 -62.05 59.23 -5.88
C SER A 45 -60.84 59.10 -4.95
N ARG A 46 -60.29 60.24 -4.53
CA ARG A 46 -59.16 60.29 -3.59
C ARG A 46 -59.50 59.62 -2.26
N ASP A 47 -60.65 59.95 -1.68
CA ASP A 47 -61.09 59.40 -0.40
C ASP A 47 -61.33 57.88 -0.49
N GLU A 48 -61.88 57.40 -1.61
CA GLU A 48 -62.06 55.96 -1.86
C GLU A 48 -60.74 55.22 -2.04
N SER A 49 -59.77 55.85 -2.70
CA SER A 49 -58.42 55.31 -2.85
C SER A 49 -57.69 55.23 -1.50
N ASP A 50 -57.89 56.22 -0.62
CA ASP A 50 -57.31 56.22 0.73
C ASP A 50 -57.96 55.17 1.64
N MET A 51 -59.28 54.97 1.58
CA MET A 51 -59.96 53.86 2.28
C MET A 51 -59.47 52.48 1.82
N LEU A 52 -59.25 52.32 0.52
CA LEU A 52 -58.75 51.07 -0.05
C LEU A 52 -57.28 50.83 0.33
N ARG A 53 -56.45 51.88 0.34
CA ARG A 53 -55.06 51.84 0.86
C ARG A 53 -55.03 51.39 2.31
N GLU A 54 -55.87 51.94 3.17
CA GLU A 54 -55.92 51.56 4.60
C GLU A 54 -56.25 50.07 4.75
N ALA A 55 -57.26 49.58 4.03
CA ALA A 55 -57.65 48.17 4.07
C ALA A 55 -56.55 47.23 3.54
N PHE A 56 -55.89 47.58 2.42
CA PHE A 56 -54.73 46.83 1.92
C PHE A 56 -53.59 46.80 2.93
N THR A 57 -53.26 47.94 3.53
CA THR A 57 -52.16 48.06 4.50
C THR A 57 -52.44 47.25 5.76
N LEU A 58 -53.66 47.30 6.31
CA LEU A 58 -54.05 46.51 7.47
C LEU A 58 -53.97 45.00 7.20
N PHE A 59 -54.41 44.55 6.02
CA PHE A 59 -54.34 43.15 5.62
C PHE A 59 -52.90 42.67 5.47
N ILE A 60 -52.06 43.39 4.72
CA ILE A 60 -50.64 43.06 4.52
C ILE A 60 -49.90 43.04 5.85
N ASN A 61 -50.09 44.05 6.71
CA ASN A 61 -49.46 44.09 8.04
C ASN A 61 -49.87 42.90 8.92
N HIS A 62 -51.11 42.44 8.82
CA HIS A 62 -51.56 41.25 9.54
C HIS A 62 -50.90 39.98 8.99
N CYS A 63 -50.84 39.81 7.67
CA CYS A 63 -50.12 38.70 7.03
C CYS A 63 -48.64 38.69 7.44
N PHE A 64 -47.99 39.84 7.41
CA PHE A 64 -46.59 40.01 7.82
C PHE A 64 -46.36 39.69 9.30
N LYS A 65 -47.27 40.07 10.20
CA LYS A 65 -47.21 39.65 11.62
C LYS A 65 -47.32 38.14 11.80
N GLN A 66 -48.14 37.46 11.00
CA GLN A 66 -48.21 35.99 11.04
C GLN A 66 -46.93 35.35 10.50
N LEU A 67 -46.36 35.91 9.41
CA LEU A 67 -45.10 35.44 8.83
C LEU A 67 -43.89 35.67 9.75
N ALA A 68 -43.88 36.73 10.57
CA ALA A 68 -42.85 36.92 11.59
C ALA A 68 -42.83 35.79 12.63
N LYS A 69 -43.98 35.14 12.87
CA LYS A 69 -44.16 34.02 13.81
C LYS A 69 -44.38 32.69 13.08
N LEU A 70 -43.75 32.53 11.91
CA LEU A 70 -43.96 31.38 11.02
C LEU A 70 -43.81 30.03 11.71
N ARG A 71 -42.79 29.85 12.55
CA ARG A 71 -42.53 28.60 13.28
C ARG A 71 -43.58 28.26 14.34
N ASP A 72 -44.26 29.28 14.88
CA ASP A 72 -45.30 29.12 15.91
C ASP A 72 -46.69 28.94 15.29
N ILE A 73 -46.99 29.66 14.21
CA ILE A 73 -48.33 29.71 13.58
C ILE A 73 -48.47 28.67 12.46
N PHE A 74 -47.40 28.40 11.71
CA PHE A 74 -47.38 27.47 10.59
C PHE A 74 -46.33 26.37 10.81
N PRO A 75 -46.50 25.50 11.83
CA PRO A 75 -45.56 24.44 12.11
C PRO A 75 -45.48 23.47 10.93
N ALA A 76 -44.27 23.19 10.44
CA ALA A 76 -44.08 22.42 9.21
C ALA A 76 -44.51 20.94 9.30
N ALA A 77 -44.68 20.42 10.52
CA ALA A 77 -45.29 19.10 10.75
C ALA A 77 -46.80 19.07 10.39
N ASN A 78 -47.46 20.23 10.34
CA ASN A 78 -48.88 20.35 10.06
C ASN A 78 -49.14 20.75 8.60
N ARG A 79 -49.48 19.76 7.77
CA ARG A 79 -49.80 19.97 6.34
C ARG A 79 -50.89 21.01 6.10
N ILE A 80 -51.92 21.08 6.95
CA ILE A 80 -53.01 22.06 6.82
C ILE A 80 -52.49 23.47 7.07
N ALA A 81 -51.56 23.64 8.02
CA ALA A 81 -50.94 24.92 8.29
C ALA A 81 -50.02 25.37 7.13
N ILE A 82 -49.29 24.44 6.52
CA ILE A 82 -48.50 24.67 5.29
C ILE A 82 -49.38 25.12 4.11
N GLU A 83 -50.49 24.43 3.87
CA GLU A 83 -51.44 24.79 2.80
C GLU A 83 -52.06 26.18 3.05
N ARG A 84 -52.31 26.55 4.31
CA ARG A 84 -52.75 27.91 4.68
C ARG A 84 -51.67 28.96 4.43
N LEU A 85 -50.42 28.66 4.75
CA LEU A 85 -49.28 29.54 4.49
C LEU A 85 -49.11 29.80 2.99
N GLU A 86 -49.19 28.75 2.16
CA GLU A 86 -49.11 28.88 0.69
C GLU A 86 -50.22 29.75 0.12
N GLN A 87 -51.44 29.56 0.61
CA GLN A 87 -52.60 30.36 0.21
C GLN A 87 -52.45 31.83 0.63
N LEU A 88 -51.94 32.09 1.85
CA LEU A 88 -51.65 33.44 2.33
C LEU A 88 -50.58 34.12 1.47
N LEU A 89 -49.48 33.44 1.17
CA LEU A 89 -48.42 33.94 0.29
C LEU A 89 -48.94 34.22 -1.13
N THR A 90 -49.84 33.39 -1.64
CA THR A 90 -50.47 33.58 -2.96
C THR A 90 -51.30 34.85 -3.02
N ILE A 91 -52.09 35.14 -1.97
CA ILE A 91 -52.88 36.39 -1.90
C ILE A 91 -51.95 37.60 -1.82
N VAL A 92 -50.92 37.56 -0.97
CA VAL A 92 -49.95 38.64 -0.83
C VAL A 92 -49.22 38.88 -2.16
N ALA A 93 -48.76 37.83 -2.84
CA ALA A 93 -48.13 37.93 -4.17
C ALA A 93 -49.08 38.54 -5.21
N LYS A 94 -50.36 38.14 -5.20
CA LYS A 94 -51.37 38.70 -6.10
C LYS A 94 -51.60 40.19 -5.82
N LEU A 95 -51.74 40.61 -4.56
CA LEU A 95 -51.90 42.02 -4.20
C LEU A 95 -50.74 42.88 -4.69
N HIS A 96 -49.49 42.48 -4.47
CA HIS A 96 -48.32 43.24 -4.95
C HIS A 96 -48.18 43.27 -6.49
N SER A 97 -48.86 42.35 -7.20
CA SER A 97 -48.90 42.33 -8.68
C SER A 97 -49.98 43.22 -9.29
N MET A 98 -50.99 43.63 -8.51
CA MET A 98 -52.16 44.37 -8.98
C MET A 98 -51.86 45.84 -9.27
N GLU A 99 -52.46 46.36 -10.34
CA GLU A 99 -52.35 47.77 -10.72
C GLU A 99 -53.08 48.68 -9.74
N VAL A 100 -54.27 48.29 -9.27
CA VAL A 100 -55.00 49.06 -8.24
C VAL A 100 -54.20 49.19 -6.94
N PHE A 101 -53.46 48.14 -6.58
CA PHE A 101 -52.64 48.14 -5.38
C PHE A 101 -51.43 49.06 -5.53
N ARG A 102 -50.74 49.03 -6.68
CA ARG A 102 -49.63 49.94 -6.99
C ARG A 102 -50.09 51.39 -7.05
N TYR A 103 -51.27 51.64 -7.60
CA TYR A 103 -51.88 52.96 -7.66
C TYR A 103 -52.22 53.49 -6.27
N CYS A 104 -52.85 52.67 -5.42
CA CYS A 104 -53.17 53.05 -4.05
C CYS A 104 -51.93 53.15 -3.15
N CYS A 105 -50.90 52.32 -3.35
CA CYS A 105 -49.71 52.19 -2.49
C CYS A 105 -48.39 52.43 -3.26
N PRO A 106 -48.08 53.66 -3.73
CA PRO A 106 -47.06 53.90 -4.76
C PRO A 106 -45.57 53.76 -4.37
N PHE A 107 -45.20 53.32 -3.16
CA PHE A 107 -43.78 53.14 -2.77
C PHE A 107 -43.57 51.97 -1.79
N GLN A 108 -43.93 50.76 -2.19
CA GLN A 108 -43.56 49.57 -1.41
C GLN A 108 -42.25 48.99 -1.92
N ASN A 109 -41.42 48.50 -1.00
CA ASN A 109 -40.25 47.71 -1.35
C ASN A 109 -40.72 46.50 -2.19
N SER A 110 -39.81 45.88 -2.95
CA SER A 110 -40.19 44.64 -3.62
C SER A 110 -40.69 43.64 -2.58
N LEU A 111 -41.75 42.89 -2.91
CA LEU A 111 -42.33 41.90 -2.00
C LEU A 111 -41.25 40.94 -1.44
N GLN A 112 -40.27 40.59 -2.26
CA GLN A 112 -39.13 39.76 -1.86
C GLN A 112 -38.29 40.41 -0.76
N HIS A 113 -38.05 41.71 -0.84
CA HIS A 113 -37.29 42.45 0.17
C HIS A 113 -38.04 42.52 1.51
N GLU A 114 -39.35 42.83 1.47
CA GLU A 114 -40.18 42.90 2.70
C GLU A 114 -40.30 41.54 3.37
N LEU A 115 -40.60 40.49 2.61
CA LEU A 115 -40.64 39.13 3.13
C LEU A 115 -39.29 38.71 3.72
N SER A 116 -38.17 39.04 3.06
CA SER A 116 -36.84 38.74 3.57
C SER A 116 -36.54 39.42 4.91
N LEU A 117 -36.94 40.68 5.09
CA LEU A 117 -36.76 41.40 6.36
C LEU A 117 -37.58 40.76 7.49
N ILE A 118 -38.85 40.44 7.22
CA ILE A 118 -39.77 39.86 8.20
C ILE A 118 -39.29 38.46 8.64
N ILE A 119 -38.92 37.61 7.67
CA ILE A 119 -38.42 36.27 7.94
C ILE A 119 -37.10 36.33 8.71
N SER A 120 -36.21 37.27 8.35
CA SER A 120 -34.94 37.45 9.06
C SER A 120 -35.19 37.86 10.52
N ALA A 121 -36.07 38.83 10.76
CA ALA A 121 -36.41 39.29 12.11
C ALA A 121 -37.08 38.17 12.94
N GLY A 122 -38.08 37.49 12.38
CA GLY A 122 -38.77 36.39 13.05
C GLY A 122 -37.87 35.18 13.32
N THR A 123 -36.93 34.89 12.41
CA THR A 123 -35.92 33.85 12.62
C THR A 123 -34.99 34.20 13.78
N MET A 124 -34.53 35.45 13.87
CA MET A 124 -33.69 35.88 14.99
C MET A 124 -34.43 35.85 16.33
N GLU A 125 -35.68 36.30 16.38
CA GLU A 125 -36.48 36.24 17.60
C GLU A 125 -36.71 34.79 18.06
N TRP A 126 -37.00 33.88 17.12
CA TRP A 126 -37.10 32.45 17.43
C TRP A 126 -35.75 31.87 17.90
N PHE A 127 -34.66 32.16 17.20
CA PHE A 127 -33.33 31.66 17.54
C PHE A 127 -32.91 32.13 18.93
N ASP A 128 -33.13 33.39 19.27
CA ASP A 128 -32.81 33.96 20.58
C ASP A 128 -33.65 33.33 21.70
N ARG A 129 -34.93 33.01 21.41
CA ARG A 129 -35.77 32.22 22.33
C ARG A 129 -35.23 30.81 22.52
N MET A 130 -34.77 30.15 21.47
CA MET A 130 -34.20 28.79 21.57
C MET A 130 -32.88 28.79 22.32
N VAL A 131 -31.97 29.72 22.03
CA VAL A 131 -30.73 29.91 22.79
C VAL A 131 -31.05 30.12 24.27
N ALA A 132 -31.99 31.01 24.60
CA ALA A 132 -32.39 31.24 25.98
C ALA A 132 -33.04 30.00 26.64
N HIS A 133 -33.79 29.20 25.89
CA HIS A 133 -34.42 27.99 26.40
C HIS A 133 -33.40 26.89 26.72
N VAL A 134 -32.41 26.72 25.84
CA VAL A 134 -31.36 25.69 25.98
C VAL A 134 -30.31 26.11 27.02
N THR A 135 -29.99 27.40 27.13
CA THR A 135 -28.95 27.91 28.06
C THR A 135 -29.43 28.19 29.49
N LYS A 136 -30.72 28.52 29.72
CA LYS A 136 -31.25 28.87 31.06
C LYS A 136 -31.24 27.74 32.12
N PRO A 137 -31.45 26.45 31.80
CA PRO A 137 -31.55 25.41 32.83
C PRO A 137 -30.21 24.85 33.37
N ARG A 138 -29.05 25.15 32.75
CA ARG A 138 -27.81 24.37 32.97
C ARG A 138 -26.53 25.17 33.26
N LEU A 139 -26.61 26.29 33.98
CA LEU A 139 -25.40 26.98 34.46
C LEU A 139 -24.82 26.28 35.71
N ARG A 140 -24.34 25.03 35.58
CA ARG A 140 -23.70 24.29 36.68
C ARG A 140 -22.45 23.48 36.30
N SER A 141 -21.73 23.79 35.21
CA SER A 141 -20.32 23.37 34.93
C SER A 141 -19.92 23.78 33.51
N ASP A 142 -18.62 23.72 33.18
CA ASP A 142 -18.12 23.94 31.80
C ASP A 142 -18.63 22.84 30.81
N GLU A 143 -18.79 21.59 31.29
CA GLU A 143 -19.37 20.48 30.50
C GLU A 143 -20.83 20.76 30.06
N ASP A 144 -21.57 21.53 30.86
CA ASP A 144 -22.94 21.92 30.51
C ASP A 144 -22.98 22.84 29.29
N ILE A 145 -21.91 23.59 29.00
CA ILE A 145 -21.86 24.57 27.90
C ILE A 145 -21.74 23.87 26.54
N LEU A 146 -20.81 22.92 26.41
CA LEU A 146 -20.63 22.14 25.16
C LEU A 146 -21.86 21.30 24.83
N ARG A 147 -22.46 20.67 25.85
CA ARG A 147 -23.68 19.88 25.69
C ARG A 147 -24.88 20.75 25.31
N SER A 148 -25.05 21.89 25.96
CA SER A 148 -26.10 22.86 25.61
C SER A 148 -25.93 23.40 24.19
N THR A 149 -24.69 23.61 23.75
CA THR A 149 -24.40 24.04 22.37
C THR A 149 -24.75 22.93 21.36
N SER A 150 -24.42 21.68 21.67
CA SER A 150 -24.79 20.52 20.83
C SER A 150 -26.31 20.34 20.74
N GLU A 151 -27.03 20.49 21.86
CA GLU A 151 -28.50 20.47 21.90
C GLU A 151 -29.13 21.58 21.06
N LEU A 152 -28.58 22.80 21.11
CA LEU A 152 -29.00 23.89 20.24
C LEU A 152 -28.85 23.52 18.76
N ILE A 153 -27.74 22.88 18.38
CA ILE A 153 -27.51 22.42 16.99
C ILE A 153 -28.50 21.32 16.61
N TYR A 154 -28.81 20.38 17.50
CA TYR A 154 -29.86 19.38 17.24
C TYR A 154 -31.23 20.02 17.01
N VAL A 155 -31.59 21.05 17.78
CA VAL A 155 -32.83 21.82 17.55
C VAL A 155 -32.82 22.48 16.18
N LEU A 156 -31.68 23.03 15.75
CA LEU A 156 -31.52 23.59 14.40
C LEU A 156 -31.64 22.52 13.31
N ILE A 157 -31.03 21.35 13.47
CA ILE A 157 -31.14 20.23 12.51
C ILE A 157 -32.61 19.76 12.41
N ALA A 158 -33.34 19.75 13.52
CA ALA A 158 -34.75 19.42 13.52
C ALA A 158 -35.60 20.49 12.79
N ASP A 159 -35.31 21.78 12.99
CA ASP A 159 -35.93 22.91 12.26
C ASP A 159 -35.59 22.87 10.76
N ASP A 160 -34.35 22.53 10.41
CA ASP A 160 -33.86 22.47 9.02
C ASP A 160 -34.57 21.37 8.20
N ASN A 161 -34.81 20.20 8.80
CA ASN A 161 -35.60 19.12 8.20
C ASN A 161 -37.06 19.52 7.92
N LEU A 162 -37.56 20.52 8.65
CA LEU A 162 -38.93 21.01 8.59
C LEU A 162 -39.08 22.18 7.60
N LEU A 163 -38.11 23.09 7.54
CA LEU A 163 -38.11 24.25 6.64
C LEU A 163 -37.76 23.93 5.19
N PHE A 164 -36.96 22.87 4.94
CA PHE A 164 -36.67 22.40 3.58
C PHE A 164 -37.95 22.05 2.80
N ARG A 165 -39.02 21.62 3.49
CA ARG A 165 -40.33 21.29 2.90
C ARG A 165 -41.16 22.52 2.49
N MET A 166 -40.74 23.73 2.85
CA MET A 166 -41.46 25.01 2.65
C MET A 166 -40.92 25.85 1.48
N ASN A 167 -40.54 25.21 0.36
CA ASN A 167 -40.17 25.93 -0.87
C ASN A 167 -41.43 26.27 -1.69
N PHE A 168 -41.98 27.46 -1.48
CA PHE A 168 -43.18 27.92 -2.19
C PHE A 168 -42.83 28.66 -3.49
N SER A 169 -43.22 28.07 -4.62
CA SER A 169 -43.00 28.63 -5.96
C SER A 169 -43.74 29.94 -6.20
N SER A 170 -44.88 30.15 -5.52
CA SER A 170 -45.76 31.31 -5.69
C SER A 170 -45.14 32.66 -5.28
N ALA A 171 -44.21 32.65 -4.31
CA ALA A 171 -43.52 33.86 -3.82
C ALA A 171 -42.05 33.97 -4.28
N LYS A 172 -41.54 32.99 -5.06
CA LYS A 172 -40.11 32.87 -5.42
C LYS A 172 -39.18 33.08 -4.21
N LEU A 173 -39.53 32.49 -3.08
CA LEU A 173 -38.87 32.74 -1.80
C LEU A 173 -38.24 31.47 -1.25
N ALA A 174 -36.93 31.50 -1.05
CA ALA A 174 -36.19 30.45 -0.39
C ALA A 174 -36.11 30.75 1.11
N PHE A 175 -37.15 30.39 1.88
CA PHE A 175 -37.22 30.62 3.32
C PHE A 175 -35.99 30.09 4.05
N TYR A 176 -35.59 28.86 3.73
CA TYR A 176 -34.40 28.20 4.28
C TYR A 176 -33.12 29.04 4.09
N HIS A 177 -32.91 29.57 2.89
CA HIS A 177 -31.74 30.38 2.56
C HIS A 177 -31.63 31.62 3.48
N ILE A 178 -32.75 32.30 3.72
CA ILE A 178 -32.79 33.54 4.51
C ILE A 178 -32.56 33.22 5.99
N SER A 179 -33.22 32.18 6.52
CA SER A 179 -33.07 31.76 7.91
C SER A 179 -31.66 31.26 8.22
N PHE A 180 -31.12 30.33 7.42
CA PHE A 180 -29.81 29.74 7.66
C PHE A 180 -28.69 30.79 7.62
N LYS A 181 -28.71 31.68 6.61
CA LYS A 181 -27.73 32.78 6.48
C LYS A 181 -27.74 33.69 7.72
N LYS A 182 -28.91 33.89 8.34
CA LYS A 182 -29.05 34.77 9.50
C LYS A 182 -28.59 34.11 10.80
N ILE A 183 -28.81 32.80 10.94
CA ILE A 183 -28.39 32.00 12.10
C ILE A 183 -26.89 31.72 12.09
N ASP A 184 -26.31 31.38 10.93
CA ASP A 184 -24.90 30.95 10.74
C ASP A 184 -23.90 31.81 11.54
N GLY A 185 -23.98 33.14 11.38
CA GLY A 185 -23.08 34.06 12.07
C GLY A 185 -23.12 33.94 13.59
N LYS A 186 -24.33 33.95 14.17
CA LYS A 186 -24.53 33.94 15.62
C LYS A 186 -24.32 32.55 16.24
N LEU A 187 -24.68 31.50 15.51
CA LEU A 187 -24.39 30.12 15.91
C LEU A 187 -22.88 29.91 16.02
N MET A 188 -22.12 30.32 15.01
CA MET A 188 -20.66 30.14 15.03
C MET A 188 -20.00 30.97 16.14
N ASP A 189 -20.51 32.15 16.46
CA ASP A 189 -20.00 32.94 17.59
C ASP A 189 -20.26 32.24 18.95
N ILE A 190 -21.40 31.56 19.11
CA ILE A 190 -21.69 30.74 20.30
C ILE A 190 -20.74 29.54 20.39
N VAL A 191 -20.53 28.84 19.27
CA VAL A 191 -19.62 27.69 19.18
C VAL A 191 -18.19 28.09 19.51
N ILE A 192 -17.69 29.18 18.91
CA ILE A 192 -16.35 29.71 19.14
C ILE A 192 -16.16 30.02 20.62
N LYS A 193 -17.11 30.73 21.23
CA LYS A 193 -17.06 31.06 22.65
C LYS A 193 -17.02 29.81 23.54
N ALA A 194 -17.86 28.81 23.25
CA ALA A 194 -17.86 27.55 23.98
C ALA A 194 -16.53 26.79 23.84
N LEU A 195 -15.89 26.86 22.67
CA LEU A 195 -14.57 26.27 22.44
C LEU A 195 -13.46 27.06 23.14
N GLU A 196 -13.52 28.39 23.17
CA GLU A 196 -12.55 29.25 23.88
C GLU A 196 -12.61 29.05 25.39
N GLU A 197 -13.82 28.88 25.95
CA GLU A 197 -14.03 28.59 27.37
C GLU A 197 -13.40 27.24 27.78
N GLU A 198 -13.47 26.21 26.91
CA GLU A 198 -12.91 24.88 27.18
C GLU A 198 -11.42 24.72 26.81
N LEU A 199 -10.99 25.31 25.70
CA LEU A 199 -9.66 25.07 25.10
C LEU A 199 -8.68 26.24 25.31
N GLY A 200 -9.16 27.41 25.74
CA GLY A 200 -8.39 28.64 25.92
C GLY A 200 -8.35 29.55 24.68
N GLU A 201 -7.66 30.70 24.78
CA GLU A 201 -7.69 31.82 23.80
C GLU A 201 -7.02 31.53 22.43
N GLN A 202 -6.46 30.35 22.18
CA GLN A 202 -5.73 30.02 20.94
C GLN A 202 -6.32 28.85 20.14
N ILE A 203 -7.65 28.80 20.00
CA ILE A 203 -8.32 27.73 19.26
C ILE A 203 -8.03 27.72 17.76
N TYR A 204 -7.67 28.85 17.15
CA TYR A 204 -7.37 28.95 15.73
C TYR A 204 -5.88 28.75 15.45
N GLN A 205 -5.51 27.54 15.00
CA GLN A 205 -4.16 27.25 14.54
C GLN A 205 -4.19 26.32 13.32
N SER A 206 -3.28 26.57 12.36
CA SER A 206 -3.10 25.68 11.20
C SER A 206 -2.61 24.30 11.67
N PRO A 207 -3.07 23.19 11.06
CA PRO A 207 -2.56 21.84 11.33
C PRO A 207 -1.04 21.72 11.27
N LEU A 208 -0.36 22.43 10.35
CA LEU A 208 1.11 22.46 10.30
C LEU A 208 1.72 23.09 11.55
N LYS A 209 1.27 24.29 11.92
CA LYS A 209 1.75 25.02 13.11
C LYS A 209 1.45 24.28 14.42
N LEU A 210 0.37 23.50 14.43
CA LEU A 210 -0.01 22.66 15.57
C LEU A 210 1.04 21.60 15.91
N PHE A 211 1.77 21.06 14.92
CA PHE A 211 2.77 20.00 15.14
C PHE A 211 4.22 20.49 15.05
N GLU A 212 4.46 21.78 14.81
CA GLU A 212 5.80 22.40 14.89
C GLU A 212 6.22 22.72 16.34
N SER A 213 5.26 22.88 17.25
CA SER A 213 5.53 23.06 18.70
C SER A 213 5.96 21.74 19.35
N ALA A 214 6.91 21.80 20.29
CA ALA A 214 7.32 20.66 21.11
C ALA A 214 6.13 19.92 21.75
N GLU A 215 6.23 18.59 21.88
CA GLU A 215 5.20 17.80 22.54
C GLU A 215 5.07 18.22 24.01
N PRO A 216 3.84 18.27 24.57
CA PRO A 216 3.64 18.60 25.98
C PRO A 216 4.30 17.56 26.88
N ASP A 217 4.84 18.01 28.02
CA ASP A 217 5.52 17.15 29.00
C ASP A 217 4.58 16.08 29.57
N SER A 218 5.15 14.93 29.95
CA SER A 218 4.39 13.77 30.45
C SER A 218 3.53 14.07 31.70
N ALA A 219 3.93 15.06 32.50
CA ALA A 219 3.20 15.50 33.70
C ALA A 219 1.92 16.29 33.37
N ASP A 220 1.95 17.14 32.34
CA ASP A 220 0.78 17.93 31.90
C ASP A 220 -0.31 17.05 31.31
N ILE A 221 0.08 15.96 30.66
CA ILE A 221 -0.84 15.00 30.07
C ILE A 221 -1.49 14.11 31.15
N ALA A 222 -0.76 13.76 32.21
CA ALA A 222 -1.28 12.95 33.31
C ALA A 222 -2.32 13.70 34.16
N ALA A 223 -2.11 15.00 34.40
CA ALA A 223 -3.07 15.86 35.08
C ALA A 223 -4.37 16.06 34.26
N PHE A 224 -4.26 16.08 32.93
CA PHE A 224 -5.41 16.19 32.01
C PHE A 224 -6.14 14.85 31.80
N ALA A 225 -5.43 13.71 31.78
CA ALA A 225 -6.01 12.40 31.50
C ALA A 225 -7.09 11.94 32.52
N PHE A 226 -7.06 12.47 33.75
CA PHE A 226 -8.04 12.14 34.80
C PHE A 226 -9.36 12.94 34.68
N SER A 227 -9.37 14.10 33.98
CA SER A 227 -10.58 14.92 33.74
C SER A 227 -11.06 14.96 32.28
N ALA A 228 -10.23 14.56 31.30
CA ALA A 228 -10.45 14.87 29.88
C ALA A 228 -11.23 13.85 29.04
N GLU A 229 -11.59 12.67 29.55
CA GLU A 229 -12.31 11.67 28.74
C GLU A 229 -13.74 12.14 28.42
N GLN A 230 -14.40 12.75 29.40
CA GLN A 230 -15.79 13.21 29.28
C GLN A 230 -15.88 14.54 28.52
N THR A 231 -14.93 15.46 28.76
CA THR A 231 -14.73 16.68 27.97
C THR A 231 -14.43 16.40 26.50
N SER A 232 -13.53 15.46 26.20
CA SER A 232 -13.17 15.13 24.81
C SER A 232 -14.35 14.53 24.05
N LEU A 233 -15.16 13.68 24.68
CA LEU A 233 -16.40 13.17 24.09
C LEU A 233 -17.38 14.29 23.74
N SER A 234 -17.56 15.26 24.64
CA SER A 234 -18.46 16.42 24.43
C SER A 234 -17.97 17.33 23.30
N LEU A 235 -16.65 17.55 23.19
CA LEU A 235 -16.03 18.30 22.09
C LEU A 235 -16.24 17.61 20.73
N PHE A 236 -16.05 16.29 20.65
CA PHE A 236 -16.27 15.57 19.40
C PHE A 236 -17.75 15.35 19.08
N GLU A 237 -18.63 15.28 20.08
CA GLU A 237 -20.08 15.35 19.86
C GLU A 237 -20.47 16.68 19.23
N LEU A 238 -19.95 17.80 19.75
CA LEU A 238 -20.15 19.13 19.16
C LEU A 238 -19.62 19.20 17.71
N TYR A 239 -18.42 18.65 17.46
CA TYR A 239 -17.89 18.58 16.09
C TYR A 239 -18.79 17.76 15.15
N LEU A 240 -19.22 16.58 15.57
CA LEU A 240 -20.03 15.70 14.75
C LEU A 240 -21.42 16.30 14.48
N THR A 241 -22.03 16.97 15.46
CA THR A 241 -23.31 17.67 15.27
C THR A 241 -23.17 18.85 14.31
N LEU A 242 -22.09 19.63 14.41
CA LEU A 242 -21.77 20.68 13.44
C LEU A 242 -21.51 20.12 12.04
N ASN A 243 -20.82 18.99 11.93
CA ASN A 243 -20.59 18.32 10.65
C ASN A 243 -21.92 17.89 10.01
N GLU A 244 -22.85 17.35 10.80
CA GLU A 244 -24.20 17.03 10.32
C GLU A 244 -24.97 18.28 9.87
N LEU A 245 -24.95 19.37 10.64
CA LEU A 245 -25.58 20.64 10.25
C LEU A 245 -24.96 21.20 8.96
N ALA A 246 -23.64 21.12 8.82
CA ALA A 246 -22.91 21.60 7.65
C ALA A 246 -23.33 20.90 6.35
N LYS A 247 -23.87 19.67 6.40
CA LYS A 247 -24.42 18.99 5.21
C LYS A 247 -25.60 19.73 4.60
N TYR A 248 -26.39 20.46 5.39
CA TYR A 248 -27.56 21.18 4.91
C TYR A 248 -27.21 22.50 4.17
N LYS A 249 -25.95 22.93 4.18
CA LYS A 249 -25.48 24.11 3.39
C LYS A 249 -25.70 23.98 1.88
N ILE A 250 -25.88 22.75 1.37
CA ILE A 250 -26.21 22.49 -0.04
C ILE A 250 -27.53 23.15 -0.47
N TYR A 251 -28.44 23.42 0.47
CA TYR A 251 -29.72 24.06 0.21
C TYR A 251 -29.65 25.60 0.21
N VAL A 252 -28.48 26.17 0.52
CA VAL A 252 -28.19 27.60 0.35
C VAL A 252 -27.74 27.87 -1.09
N ASN A 253 -28.23 28.97 -1.67
CA ASN A 253 -27.85 29.44 -3.00
C ASN A 253 -26.31 29.51 -3.17
N GLU A 254 -25.81 29.04 -4.32
CA GLU A 254 -24.36 28.88 -4.58
C GLU A 254 -23.56 30.18 -4.37
N THR A 255 -24.10 31.33 -4.78
CA THR A 255 -23.45 32.64 -4.66
C THR A 255 -23.15 33.06 -3.21
N HIS A 256 -23.90 32.52 -2.25
CA HIS A 256 -23.76 32.85 -0.83
C HIS A 256 -23.16 31.70 -0.03
N ARG A 257 -23.08 30.50 -0.61
CA ARG A 257 -22.60 29.31 0.07
C ARG A 257 -21.13 29.45 0.48
N SER A 258 -20.30 30.15 -0.29
CA SER A 258 -18.87 30.38 0.04
C SER A 258 -18.66 31.24 1.28
N ASN A 259 -19.60 32.14 1.59
CA ASN A 259 -19.42 33.17 2.62
C ASN A 259 -19.97 32.75 4.00
N LEU A 260 -20.47 31.52 4.14
CA LEU A 260 -20.97 31.00 5.41
C LEU A 260 -19.79 30.72 6.35
N LYS A 261 -19.89 31.17 7.60
CA LYS A 261 -18.88 30.93 8.65
C LYS A 261 -18.75 29.43 8.95
N ILE A 262 -19.85 28.67 8.88
CA ILE A 262 -19.83 27.21 9.07
C ILE A 262 -18.95 26.47 8.06
N ASN A 263 -18.50 27.08 6.96
CA ASN A 263 -17.57 26.39 6.04
C ASN A 263 -16.23 26.06 6.66
N GLN A 264 -15.80 26.81 7.68
CA GLN A 264 -14.48 26.71 8.30
C GLN A 264 -14.55 26.20 9.75
N TYR A 265 -15.69 25.64 10.17
CA TYR A 265 -15.92 25.22 11.56
C TYR A 265 -14.86 24.25 12.09
N TYR A 266 -14.36 23.34 11.22
CA TYR A 266 -13.37 22.33 11.58
C TYR A 266 -12.03 22.94 12.03
N LEU A 267 -11.67 24.15 11.58
CA LEU A 267 -10.41 24.80 11.96
C LEU A 267 -10.33 25.07 13.47
N TYR A 268 -11.48 25.30 14.12
CA TYR A 268 -11.54 25.55 15.56
C TYR A 268 -11.38 24.27 16.41
N PHE A 269 -11.47 23.09 15.79
CA PHE A 269 -11.30 21.80 16.46
C PHE A 269 -9.88 21.22 16.33
N GLY A 270 -8.97 21.89 15.61
CA GLY A 270 -7.61 21.39 15.39
C GLY A 270 -6.82 21.15 16.67
N VAL A 271 -6.94 22.06 17.66
CA VAL A 271 -6.31 21.92 18.98
C VAL A 271 -6.90 20.73 19.75
N ALA A 272 -8.23 20.56 19.73
CA ALA A 272 -8.91 19.44 20.36
C ALA A 272 -8.48 18.10 19.76
N LEU A 273 -8.35 18.03 18.44
CA LEU A 273 -7.88 16.84 17.73
C LEU A 273 -6.42 16.51 18.08
N LYS A 274 -5.52 17.51 18.12
CA LYS A 274 -4.13 17.31 18.57
C LYS A 274 -4.06 16.77 20.01
N LYS A 275 -4.82 17.35 20.94
CA LYS A 275 -4.88 16.88 22.33
C LYS A 275 -5.40 15.44 22.41
N TRP A 276 -6.45 15.13 21.66
CA TRP A 276 -7.00 13.77 21.59
C TRP A 276 -5.99 12.75 21.05
N LEU A 277 -5.26 13.08 19.97
CA LEU A 277 -4.22 12.21 19.42
C LEU A 277 -3.13 11.90 20.46
N SER A 278 -2.74 12.92 21.23
CA SER A 278 -1.76 12.76 22.31
C SER A 278 -2.27 11.84 23.43
N ILE A 279 -3.54 11.99 23.83
CA ILE A 279 -4.19 11.09 24.81
C ILE A 279 -4.30 9.67 24.27
N ALA A 280 -4.76 9.51 23.02
CA ALA A 280 -4.93 8.21 22.39
C ALA A 280 -3.61 7.44 22.32
N ARG A 281 -2.51 8.13 21.95
CA ARG A 281 -1.16 7.60 22.01
C ARG A 281 -0.79 7.14 23.42
N ASN A 282 -0.94 7.98 24.43
CA ASN A 282 -0.55 7.61 25.80
C ASN A 282 -1.40 6.47 26.36
N LYS A 283 -2.71 6.44 26.07
CA LYS A 283 -3.59 5.31 26.39
C LYS A 283 -3.12 4.02 25.72
N LEU A 284 -2.70 4.09 24.45
CA LEU A 284 -2.14 2.96 23.72
C LEU A 284 -0.83 2.47 24.36
N LEU A 285 0.10 3.36 24.69
CA LEU A 285 1.37 3.01 25.34
C LEU A 285 1.14 2.37 26.72
N HIS A 286 0.28 2.96 27.57
CA HIS A 286 -0.07 2.39 28.86
C HIS A 286 -0.79 1.04 28.71
N ARG A 287 -1.65 0.87 27.70
CA ARG A 287 -2.28 -0.43 27.42
C ARG A 287 -1.23 -1.48 27.03
N ILE A 288 -0.25 -1.12 26.22
CA ILE A 288 0.87 -2.02 25.88
C ILE A 288 1.55 -2.50 27.16
N GLU A 289 1.97 -1.59 28.03
CA GLU A 289 2.63 -1.93 29.30
C GLU A 289 1.74 -2.79 30.21
N TYR A 290 0.48 -2.38 30.41
CA TYR A 290 -0.46 -3.07 31.29
C TYR A 290 -0.82 -4.48 30.82
N PHE A 291 -1.16 -4.64 29.55
CA PHE A 291 -1.53 -5.94 29.01
C PHE A 291 -0.32 -6.84 28.93
N LEU A 292 0.87 -6.30 28.65
CA LEU A 292 2.10 -7.08 28.73
C LEU A 292 2.37 -7.53 30.16
N ASP A 293 2.31 -6.69 31.19
CA ASP A 293 2.51 -7.16 32.58
C ASP A 293 1.60 -8.34 32.96
N LYS A 294 0.35 -8.31 32.47
CA LYS A 294 -0.63 -9.38 32.68
C LYS A 294 -0.53 -10.56 31.73
N ASP A 295 0.22 -10.42 30.64
CA ASP A 295 0.37 -11.46 29.62
C ASP A 295 1.33 -12.52 30.14
N LYS A 296 0.74 -13.53 30.77
CA LYS A 296 1.45 -14.72 31.21
C LYS A 296 1.82 -15.54 29.99
N ILE A 297 3.06 -15.37 29.53
CA ILE A 297 3.70 -16.32 28.62
C ILE A 297 3.99 -17.58 29.45
N GLU A 298 2.95 -18.32 29.86
CA GLU A 298 3.07 -19.50 30.74
C GLU A 298 3.31 -20.75 29.90
N THR A 299 4.39 -21.47 30.21
CA THR A 299 4.57 -22.89 29.95
C THR A 299 3.66 -23.65 30.91
N SER A 300 2.47 -24.06 30.44
CA SER A 300 1.60 -24.96 31.23
C SER A 300 1.48 -26.29 30.52
N SER A 301 2.40 -27.20 30.84
CA SER A 301 2.02 -28.62 30.94
C SER A 301 0.78 -28.69 31.83
N THR A 302 -0.28 -29.34 31.35
CA THR A 302 -1.60 -29.52 32.00
C THR A 302 -2.60 -28.36 31.87
N THR A 303 -3.33 -28.33 30.76
CA THR A 303 -4.80 -28.39 30.81
C THR A 303 -5.37 -28.67 29.41
N THR A 304 -6.11 -29.77 29.32
CA THR A 304 -6.98 -30.12 28.19
C THR A 304 -7.99 -29.01 27.96
N THR A 305 -7.89 -28.29 26.84
CA THR A 305 -9.04 -27.77 26.06
C THR A 305 -8.55 -27.14 24.75
N THR A 306 -8.90 -27.80 23.65
CA THR A 306 -9.19 -27.20 22.33
C THR A 306 -9.01 -25.69 22.20
N THR A 307 -7.85 -25.24 21.73
CA THR A 307 -7.66 -24.35 20.56
C THR A 307 -6.18 -24.06 20.38
N ASN A 308 -5.73 -24.19 19.14
CA ASN A 308 -4.39 -23.91 18.65
C ASN A 308 -4.09 -22.40 18.71
N ASN A 309 -4.06 -21.79 19.91
CA ASN A 309 -3.98 -20.34 20.05
C ASN A 309 -2.52 -19.89 19.92
N LYS A 310 -2.08 -19.67 18.67
CA LYS A 310 -0.71 -19.24 18.31
C LYS A 310 -0.38 -17.79 18.73
N PHE A 311 -1.29 -17.12 19.43
CA PHE A 311 -1.19 -15.73 19.86
C PHE A 311 -1.66 -15.57 21.30
N THR A 312 -1.15 -14.54 21.99
CA THR A 312 -1.68 -14.13 23.30
C THR A 312 -2.74 -13.03 23.15
N SER A 313 -3.52 -12.80 24.22
CA SER A 313 -4.56 -11.77 24.26
C SER A 313 -4.02 -10.36 24.04
N SER A 314 -2.80 -10.06 24.51
CA SER A 314 -2.19 -8.73 24.37
C SER A 314 -2.10 -8.30 22.90
N SER A 315 -1.72 -9.21 22.01
CA SER A 315 -1.58 -8.93 20.58
C SER A 315 -2.94 -8.58 19.92
N LEU A 316 -4.03 -9.21 20.38
CA LEU A 316 -5.38 -8.94 19.91
C LEU A 316 -5.87 -7.58 20.42
N ASP A 317 -5.65 -7.27 21.69
CA ASP A 317 -6.08 -6.02 22.31
C ASP A 317 -5.39 -4.80 21.71
N ILE A 318 -4.09 -4.90 21.41
CA ILE A 318 -3.36 -3.81 20.73
C ILE A 318 -3.81 -3.64 19.28
N SER A 319 -4.06 -4.73 18.55
CA SER A 319 -4.64 -4.67 17.20
C SER A 319 -6.02 -3.99 17.20
N ASN A 320 -6.84 -4.29 18.22
CA ASN A 320 -8.13 -3.63 18.42
C ASN A 320 -7.98 -2.12 18.72
N CYS A 321 -6.93 -1.72 19.43
CA CYS A 321 -6.65 -0.28 19.64
C CYS A 321 -6.34 0.43 18.33
N PHE A 322 -5.54 -0.17 17.45
CA PHE A 322 -5.29 0.38 16.10
C PHE A 322 -6.60 0.50 15.31
N THR A 323 -7.45 -0.53 15.35
CA THR A 323 -8.75 -0.52 14.67
C THR A 323 -9.68 0.56 15.23
N GLN A 324 -9.72 0.78 16.55
CA GLN A 324 -10.51 1.86 17.16
C GLN A 324 -10.02 3.24 16.72
N MET A 325 -8.72 3.44 16.62
CA MET A 325 -8.14 4.68 16.10
C MET A 325 -8.51 4.90 14.62
N THR A 326 -8.44 3.86 13.78
CA THR A 326 -8.82 3.99 12.36
C THR A 326 -10.31 4.25 12.16
N GLN A 327 -11.17 3.60 12.95
CA GLN A 327 -12.61 3.83 12.94
C GLN A 327 -12.98 5.25 13.39
N PHE A 328 -12.35 5.75 14.46
CA PHE A 328 -12.56 7.11 14.94
C PHE A 328 -12.17 8.13 13.85
N TRP A 329 -10.99 7.97 13.24
CA TRP A 329 -10.55 8.84 12.14
C TRP A 329 -11.54 8.86 10.97
N ARG A 330 -12.01 7.70 10.53
CA ARG A 330 -13.01 7.59 9.46
C ARG A 330 -14.32 8.31 9.83
N ARG A 331 -14.75 8.20 11.09
CA ARG A 331 -15.97 8.86 11.59
C ARG A 331 -15.85 10.38 11.64
N LEU A 332 -14.66 10.92 11.93
CA LEU A 332 -14.44 12.36 11.90
C LEU A 332 -14.69 12.95 10.51
N ALA A 333 -14.43 12.19 9.44
CA ALA A 333 -14.62 12.63 8.06
C ALA A 333 -14.06 14.05 7.84
N TRP A 334 -12.82 14.26 8.28
CA TRP A 334 -12.23 15.59 8.36
C TRP A 334 -12.25 16.27 6.98
N PRO A 335 -12.80 17.50 6.87
CA PRO A 335 -13.13 18.09 5.58
C PRO A 335 -11.90 18.69 4.84
N ASP A 336 -10.83 18.99 5.56
CA ASP A 336 -9.60 19.55 4.98
C ASP A 336 -8.62 18.45 4.59
N VAL A 337 -8.44 18.26 3.28
CA VAL A 337 -7.59 17.23 2.69
C VAL A 337 -6.13 17.36 3.14
N LEU A 338 -5.57 18.57 3.18
CA LEU A 338 -4.18 18.76 3.58
C LEU A 338 -4.00 18.54 5.08
N GLY A 339 -4.88 19.12 5.89
CA GLY A 339 -4.89 18.89 7.34
C GLY A 339 -4.99 17.39 7.65
N SER A 340 -5.85 16.66 6.94
CA SER A 340 -5.97 15.20 7.06
C SER A 340 -4.64 14.48 6.86
N ILE A 341 -3.86 14.85 5.85
CA ILE A 341 -2.54 14.22 5.59
C ILE A 341 -1.60 14.44 6.78
N VAL A 342 -1.54 15.65 7.33
CA VAL A 342 -0.67 15.97 8.48
C VAL A 342 -1.04 15.13 9.72
N TYR A 343 -2.34 15.07 10.06
CA TYR A 343 -2.81 14.25 11.18
C TYR A 343 -2.57 12.75 10.95
N LEU A 344 -2.75 12.28 9.72
CA LEU A 344 -2.53 10.89 9.37
C LEU A 344 -1.06 10.49 9.43
N ILE A 345 -0.13 11.37 9.04
CA ILE A 345 1.31 11.16 9.23
C ILE A 345 1.61 10.98 10.72
N LYS A 346 1.05 11.85 11.58
CA LYS A 346 1.23 11.75 13.03
C LYS A 346 0.67 10.44 13.60
N ILE A 347 -0.51 10.00 13.15
CA ILE A 347 -1.08 8.70 13.52
C ILE A 347 -0.15 7.55 13.10
N THR A 348 0.42 7.57 11.88
CA THR A 348 1.39 6.57 11.43
C THR A 348 2.65 6.56 12.29
N GLU A 349 3.20 7.72 12.60
CA GLU A 349 4.41 7.85 13.43
C GLU A 349 4.18 7.30 14.86
N ASP A 350 3.06 7.69 15.50
CA ASP A 350 2.73 7.25 16.86
C ASP A 350 2.40 5.76 16.92
N THR A 351 1.70 5.20 15.93
CA THR A 351 1.43 3.75 15.84
C THR A 351 2.69 2.94 15.50
N ALA A 352 3.62 3.49 14.73
CA ALA A 352 4.92 2.88 14.47
C ALA A 352 5.77 2.83 15.76
N ASN A 353 5.79 3.92 16.54
CA ASN A 353 6.44 3.95 17.86
C ASN A 353 5.86 2.90 18.82
N ALA A 354 4.53 2.80 18.89
CA ALA A 354 3.85 1.81 19.71
C ALA A 354 4.15 0.37 19.26
N THR A 355 4.21 0.12 17.95
CA THR A 355 4.57 -1.18 17.36
C THR A 355 6.00 -1.59 17.75
N ARG A 356 6.96 -0.66 17.66
CA ARG A 356 8.34 -0.88 18.11
C ARG A 356 8.43 -1.15 19.61
N LEU A 357 7.73 -0.36 20.42
CA LEU A 357 7.71 -0.55 21.88
C LEU A 357 7.15 -1.93 22.25
N TYR A 358 6.02 -2.34 21.67
CA TYR A 358 5.44 -3.66 21.91
C TYR A 358 6.44 -4.79 21.59
N ALA A 359 7.14 -4.69 20.46
CA ALA A 359 8.12 -5.68 20.07
C ALA A 359 9.35 -5.71 20.98
N THR A 360 9.83 -4.55 21.42
CA THR A 360 10.91 -4.45 22.42
C THR A 360 10.51 -5.11 23.74
N LEU A 361 9.35 -4.77 24.30
CA LEU A 361 8.90 -5.31 25.58
C LEU A 361 8.61 -6.83 25.50
N MET A 362 8.10 -7.32 24.38
CA MET A 362 7.92 -8.77 24.16
C MET A 362 9.26 -9.52 24.14
N GLU A 363 10.28 -8.94 23.51
CA GLU A 363 11.64 -9.51 23.53
C GLU A 363 12.28 -9.42 24.92
N GLU A 364 12.12 -8.30 25.63
CA GLU A 364 12.61 -8.14 27.00
C GLU A 364 12.02 -9.17 27.96
N LYS A 365 10.73 -9.53 27.80
CA LYS A 365 10.11 -10.62 28.55
C LYS A 365 10.74 -11.98 28.29
N LEU A 366 11.07 -12.25 27.03
CA LEU A 366 11.78 -13.48 26.67
C LEU A 366 13.19 -13.48 27.29
N ASN A 367 13.87 -12.33 27.25
CA ASN A 367 15.18 -12.15 27.86
C ASN A 367 15.17 -12.26 29.41
N ALA A 368 14.12 -11.75 30.07
CA ALA A 368 13.96 -11.84 31.52
C ALA A 368 13.90 -13.29 32.03
N LYS A 369 13.49 -14.23 31.17
CA LYS A 369 13.52 -15.67 31.43
C LYS A 369 14.86 -16.34 31.13
N LYS A 370 15.91 -15.57 30.82
CA LYS A 370 17.26 -16.03 30.45
C LYS A 370 17.28 -16.90 29.19
N PHE A 371 16.38 -16.61 28.25
CA PHE A 371 16.30 -17.31 26.96
C PHE A 371 17.64 -17.29 26.20
N TYR A 372 18.32 -16.14 26.15
CA TYR A 372 19.58 -16.00 25.41
C TYR A 372 20.78 -16.69 26.10
N ASP A 373 20.70 -16.92 27.41
CA ASP A 373 21.77 -17.53 28.20
C ASP A 373 21.71 -19.07 28.21
N THR A 374 20.61 -19.66 27.72
CA THR A 374 20.35 -21.11 27.80
C THR A 374 20.73 -21.84 26.50
N ASN A 375 21.28 -23.04 26.64
CA ASN A 375 21.60 -23.92 25.51
C ASN A 375 20.44 -24.89 25.17
N ASP A 376 19.60 -25.24 26.14
CA ASP A 376 18.40 -26.03 25.93
C ASP A 376 17.17 -25.14 25.62
N LEU A 377 16.83 -25.03 24.34
CA LEU A 377 15.68 -24.23 23.88
C LEU A 377 14.36 -25.01 23.90
N THR A 378 14.39 -26.32 24.17
CA THR A 378 13.19 -27.16 24.07
C THR A 378 12.08 -26.67 25.00
N ILE A 379 12.45 -26.21 26.20
CA ILE A 379 11.55 -25.63 27.21
C ILE A 379 10.99 -24.24 26.83
N TYR A 380 11.65 -23.53 25.92
CA TYR A 380 11.27 -22.17 25.51
C TYR A 380 10.56 -22.12 24.14
N THR A 381 10.44 -23.25 23.43
CA THR A 381 9.89 -23.31 22.07
C THR A 381 8.53 -22.62 21.94
N GLN A 382 7.59 -22.92 22.86
CA GLN A 382 6.26 -22.32 22.86
C GLN A 382 6.33 -20.80 23.12
N GLU A 383 7.19 -20.38 24.04
CA GLU A 383 7.29 -19.00 24.51
C GLU A 383 7.95 -18.09 23.47
N LEU A 384 9.03 -18.57 22.83
CA LEU A 384 9.61 -17.95 21.65
C LEU A 384 8.59 -17.86 20.52
N SER A 385 7.86 -18.95 20.24
CA SER A 385 6.89 -18.98 19.15
C SER A 385 5.77 -17.97 19.35
N LEU A 386 5.19 -17.91 20.56
CA LEU A 386 4.20 -16.90 20.92
C LEU A 386 4.75 -15.48 20.78
N THR A 387 6.01 -15.26 21.21
CA THR A 387 6.68 -13.97 21.11
C THR A 387 6.77 -13.48 19.67
N VAL A 388 7.35 -14.29 18.76
CA VAL A 388 7.51 -13.88 17.36
C VAL A 388 6.18 -13.82 16.61
N ASN A 389 5.20 -14.66 16.95
CA ASN A 389 3.86 -14.62 16.35
C ASN A 389 3.11 -13.35 16.72
N ASN A 390 3.14 -12.95 17.99
CA ASN A 390 2.51 -11.73 18.47
C ASN A 390 3.15 -10.49 17.84
N ILE A 391 4.48 -10.45 17.78
CA ILE A 391 5.22 -9.36 17.11
C ILE A 391 4.80 -9.26 15.63
N GLU A 392 4.71 -10.40 14.92
CA GLU A 392 4.26 -10.41 13.53
C GLU A 392 2.80 -9.97 13.37
N ARG A 393 1.92 -10.33 14.30
CA ARG A 393 0.51 -9.90 14.27
C ARG A 393 0.39 -8.37 14.35
N ILE A 394 1.12 -7.74 15.27
CA ILE A 394 1.13 -6.28 15.40
C ILE A 394 1.75 -5.63 14.16
N ARG A 395 2.81 -6.21 13.61
CA ARG A 395 3.41 -5.76 12.35
C ARG A 395 2.41 -5.76 11.20
N GLU A 396 1.64 -6.84 11.01
CA GLU A 396 0.64 -6.92 9.95
C GLU A 396 -0.54 -5.95 10.19
N SER A 397 -0.97 -5.77 11.44
CA SER A 397 -1.98 -4.76 11.78
C SER A 397 -1.50 -3.33 11.47
N PHE A 398 -0.23 -3.01 11.78
CA PHE A 398 0.37 -1.71 11.43
C PHE A 398 0.54 -1.56 9.90
N LYS A 399 0.98 -2.60 9.20
CA LYS A 399 1.17 -2.58 7.74
C LYS A 399 -0.15 -2.41 6.98
N ALA A 400 -1.28 -2.83 7.56
CA ALA A 400 -2.62 -2.61 7.00
C ALA A 400 -3.13 -1.17 7.17
N LEU A 401 -2.53 -0.38 8.07
CA LEU A 401 -2.96 0.98 8.41
C LEU A 401 -3.11 1.92 7.19
N PRO A 402 -2.19 1.91 6.20
CA PRO A 402 -2.35 2.75 5.00
C PRO A 402 -3.61 2.45 4.18
N ILE A 403 -3.99 1.19 4.12
CA ILE A 403 -5.20 0.75 3.41
C ILE A 403 -6.42 1.13 4.24
N GLU A 404 -6.38 0.88 5.56
CA GLU A 404 -7.49 1.18 6.44
C GLU A 404 -7.82 2.68 6.49
N LEU A 405 -6.82 3.54 6.56
CA LEU A 405 -7.03 5.00 6.59
C LEU A 405 -7.27 5.60 5.20
N SER A 406 -7.27 4.78 4.13
CA SER A 406 -7.53 5.19 2.75
C SER A 406 -6.59 6.31 2.25
N TYR A 407 -5.29 6.21 2.57
CA TYR A 407 -4.31 7.24 2.22
C TYR A 407 -4.29 7.54 0.72
N ASP A 408 -4.37 6.51 -0.15
CA ASP A 408 -4.35 6.72 -1.60
C ASP A 408 -5.47 7.62 -2.09
N LYS A 409 -6.69 7.46 -1.56
CA LYS A 409 -7.82 8.31 -1.93
C LYS A 409 -7.60 9.76 -1.51
N LEU A 410 -6.95 9.98 -0.38
CA LEU A 410 -6.65 11.32 0.14
C LEU A 410 -5.51 11.99 -0.62
N LEU A 411 -4.44 11.25 -0.94
CA LEU A 411 -3.31 11.77 -1.73
C LEU A 411 -3.77 12.16 -3.14
N VAL A 412 -4.57 11.32 -3.81
CA VAL A 412 -5.18 11.65 -5.12
C VAL A 412 -6.12 12.85 -5.03
N ALA A 413 -6.82 13.03 -3.90
CA ALA A 413 -7.63 14.22 -3.69
C ALA A 413 -6.77 15.49 -3.49
N ALA A 414 -5.61 15.38 -2.84
CA ALA A 414 -4.69 16.48 -2.60
C ALA A 414 -4.00 16.98 -3.88
N GLU A 415 -3.71 16.08 -4.82
CA GLU A 415 -3.14 16.41 -6.15
C GLU A 415 -3.99 17.40 -6.96
N LYS A 416 -5.30 17.50 -6.66
CA LYS A 416 -6.20 18.47 -7.32
C LYS A 416 -5.98 19.90 -6.87
N PHE A 417 -5.42 20.11 -5.68
CA PHE A 417 -5.33 21.42 -5.04
C PHE A 417 -3.88 21.87 -4.81
N HIS A 418 -2.91 20.95 -4.88
CA HIS A 418 -1.49 21.22 -4.60
C HIS A 418 -0.55 20.64 -5.66
N PRO A 419 0.67 21.20 -5.81
CA PRO A 419 1.67 20.65 -6.72
C PRO A 419 1.97 19.19 -6.40
N ILE A 420 2.05 18.37 -7.44
CA ILE A 420 2.32 16.92 -7.34
C ILE A 420 3.57 16.65 -6.48
N ALA A 421 4.63 17.47 -6.65
CA ALA A 421 5.87 17.33 -5.88
C ALA A 421 5.68 17.38 -4.36
N VAL A 422 4.75 18.21 -3.85
CA VAL A 422 4.47 18.32 -2.40
C VAL A 422 3.68 17.10 -1.92
N VAL A 423 2.72 16.63 -2.73
CA VAL A 423 1.93 15.43 -2.39
C VAL A 423 2.80 14.18 -2.41
N ASP A 424 3.74 14.10 -3.35
CA ASP A 424 4.73 13.03 -3.43
C ASP A 424 5.67 13.01 -2.22
N GLU A 425 6.00 14.17 -1.65
CA GLU A 425 6.78 14.24 -0.41
C GLU A 425 6.02 13.59 0.76
N TYR A 426 4.72 13.88 0.91
CA TYR A 426 3.88 13.26 1.93
C TYR A 426 3.71 11.75 1.70
N ARG A 427 3.47 11.34 0.45
CA ARG A 427 3.41 9.93 0.05
C ARG A 427 4.68 9.21 0.48
N LYS A 428 5.84 9.73 0.09
CA LYS A 428 7.15 9.17 0.42
C LYS A 428 7.36 9.10 1.94
N LYS A 429 6.95 10.12 2.70
CA LYS A 429 7.08 10.12 4.16
C LYS A 429 6.27 8.98 4.82
N ILE A 430 5.04 8.75 4.37
CA ILE A 430 4.17 7.67 4.90
C ILE A 430 4.74 6.30 4.52
N GLU A 431 5.04 6.10 3.23
CA GLU A 431 5.59 4.83 2.71
C GLU A 431 6.91 4.48 3.39
N THR A 432 7.81 5.46 3.55
CA THR A 432 9.10 5.28 4.21
C THR A 432 8.92 4.94 5.69
N THR A 433 8.04 5.63 6.42
CA THR A 433 7.77 5.33 7.85
C THR A 433 7.24 3.90 8.02
N VAL A 434 6.30 3.48 7.18
CA VAL A 434 5.72 2.12 7.22
C VAL A 434 6.76 1.07 6.85
N ALA A 435 7.55 1.31 5.80
CA ALA A 435 8.60 0.39 5.35
C ALA A 435 9.69 0.22 6.42
N ILE A 436 10.23 1.32 6.96
CA ILE A 436 11.28 1.29 8.00
C ILE A 436 10.78 0.54 9.24
N CYS A 437 9.58 0.87 9.73
CA CYS A 437 9.05 0.19 10.91
C CYS A 437 8.79 -1.30 10.62
N SER A 438 8.20 -1.64 9.47
CA SER A 438 7.93 -3.04 9.13
C SER A 438 9.21 -3.85 8.99
N GLN A 439 10.28 -3.24 8.46
CA GLN A 439 11.59 -3.87 8.34
C GLN A 439 12.25 -4.06 9.71
N ASP A 440 12.27 -3.03 10.57
CA ASP A 440 12.83 -3.13 11.93
C ASP A 440 12.18 -4.26 12.74
N ILE A 441 10.85 -4.41 12.63
CA ILE A 441 10.14 -5.52 13.26
C ILE A 441 10.51 -6.87 12.64
N THR A 442 10.62 -6.95 11.31
CA THR A 442 11.08 -8.18 10.63
C THR A 442 12.50 -8.56 11.05
N ASP A 443 13.43 -7.61 11.08
CA ASP A 443 14.81 -7.83 11.52
C ASP A 443 14.86 -8.31 12.96
N ARG A 444 14.00 -7.76 13.85
CA ARG A 444 13.87 -8.24 15.23
C ARG A 444 13.38 -9.68 15.31
N ILE A 445 12.38 -10.06 14.50
CA ILE A 445 11.91 -11.46 14.43
C ILE A 445 13.06 -12.38 13.99
N TYR A 446 13.82 -12.00 12.96
CA TYR A 446 15.00 -12.77 12.54
C TYR A 446 16.03 -12.87 13.67
N ARG A 447 16.34 -11.78 14.39
CA ARG A 447 17.26 -11.81 15.54
C ARG A 447 16.84 -12.82 16.62
N ILE A 448 15.56 -12.83 16.99
CA ILE A 448 15.03 -13.77 17.99
C ILE A 448 15.14 -15.22 17.47
N LEU A 449 14.75 -15.46 16.22
CA LEU A 449 14.83 -16.78 15.59
C LEU A 449 16.27 -17.27 15.38
N SER A 450 17.24 -16.38 15.15
CA SER A 450 18.65 -16.73 14.97
C SER A 450 19.23 -17.44 16.19
N LYS A 451 18.70 -17.22 17.40
CA LYS A 451 19.14 -17.97 18.60
C LYS A 451 18.85 -19.47 18.49
N VAL A 452 17.77 -19.87 17.82
CA VAL A 452 17.47 -21.29 17.52
C VAL A 452 18.60 -21.89 16.69
N ILE A 453 19.07 -21.12 15.70
CA ILE A 453 20.13 -21.56 14.79
C ILE A 453 21.47 -21.69 15.51
N THR A 454 21.86 -20.72 16.33
CA THR A 454 23.11 -20.77 17.10
C THR A 454 23.16 -22.01 18.00
N ASN A 455 22.01 -22.46 18.51
CA ASN A 455 21.93 -23.65 19.35
C ASN A 455 21.87 -24.96 18.54
N MET A 456 21.61 -24.93 17.24
CA MET A 456 21.63 -26.09 16.34
C MET A 456 22.92 -26.18 15.51
N GLU A 457 23.71 -25.09 15.44
CA GLU A 457 24.81 -24.93 14.49
C GLU A 457 25.89 -26.01 14.66
N MET A 458 26.22 -26.35 15.91
CA MET A 458 27.23 -27.36 16.24
C MET A 458 26.78 -28.77 15.82
N GLU A 459 25.52 -29.12 16.07
CA GLU A 459 24.92 -30.39 15.70
C GLU A 459 24.82 -30.52 14.18
N LEU A 460 24.37 -29.48 13.47
CA LEU A 460 24.35 -29.45 12.02
C LEU A 460 25.75 -29.70 11.43
N LYS A 461 26.77 -29.05 12.01
CA LYS A 461 28.17 -29.28 11.63
C LYS A 461 28.63 -30.71 11.89
N GLN A 462 28.22 -31.31 13.01
CA GLN A 462 28.53 -32.72 13.32
C GLN A 462 27.88 -33.69 12.33
N TYR A 463 26.62 -33.48 11.96
CA TYR A 463 25.95 -34.31 10.96
C TYR A 463 26.62 -34.18 9.58
N LEU A 464 27.00 -32.96 9.17
CA LEU A 464 27.77 -32.76 7.93
C LEU A 464 29.14 -33.43 7.98
N PHE A 465 29.83 -33.35 9.11
CA PHE A 465 31.10 -34.05 9.33
C PHE A 465 30.93 -35.58 9.17
N HIS A 466 29.88 -36.16 9.73
CA HIS A 466 29.59 -37.60 9.56
C HIS A 466 29.30 -37.98 8.10
N ILE A 467 28.65 -37.11 7.33
CA ILE A 467 28.43 -37.32 5.88
C ILE A 467 29.77 -37.32 5.13
N ILE A 468 30.70 -36.46 5.53
CA ILE A 468 32.04 -36.33 4.91
C ILE A 468 32.90 -37.55 5.24
N GLU A 469 33.01 -37.92 6.51
CA GLU A 469 33.92 -38.96 7.03
C GLU A 469 33.36 -40.39 6.93
N ALA A 470 32.16 -40.58 6.39
CA ALA A 470 31.58 -41.91 6.27
C ALA A 470 32.46 -42.87 5.42
N PRO A 471 32.52 -44.17 5.75
CA PRO A 471 33.23 -45.16 4.94
C PRO A 471 32.78 -45.16 3.47
N GLU A 472 33.68 -45.46 2.53
CA GLU A 472 33.36 -45.46 1.09
C GLU A 472 32.27 -46.48 0.71
N ALA A 473 32.16 -47.57 1.47
CA ALA A 473 31.16 -48.61 1.28
C ALA A 473 29.75 -48.21 1.78
N SER A 474 29.63 -47.12 2.54
CA SER A 474 28.35 -46.67 3.09
C SER A 474 27.46 -46.09 1.99
N ALA A 475 26.20 -46.52 1.93
CA ALA A 475 25.24 -45.93 1.00
C ALA A 475 24.99 -44.46 1.38
N ALA A 476 25.01 -43.57 0.39
CA ALA A 476 24.83 -42.14 0.61
C ALA A 476 23.53 -41.83 1.36
N GLN A 477 22.46 -42.57 1.07
CA GLN A 477 21.15 -42.37 1.70
C GLN A 477 21.18 -42.66 3.20
N ASP A 478 21.82 -43.76 3.61
CA ASP A 478 21.95 -44.14 5.02
C ASP A 478 22.79 -43.12 5.82
N THR A 479 23.74 -42.46 5.17
CA THR A 479 24.57 -41.41 5.80
C THR A 479 23.87 -40.06 5.92
N ILE A 480 22.92 -39.75 5.03
CA ILE A 480 22.23 -38.46 4.99
C ILE A 480 20.96 -38.49 5.85
N GLN A 481 20.26 -39.63 5.92
CA GLN A 481 19.00 -39.77 6.64
C GLN A 481 19.02 -39.26 8.10
N PRO A 482 20.10 -39.46 8.90
CA PRO A 482 20.16 -38.94 10.27
C PRO A 482 20.05 -37.42 10.35
N LEU A 483 20.56 -36.67 9.36
CA LEU A 483 20.42 -35.22 9.30
C LEU A 483 18.95 -34.82 9.12
N PHE A 484 18.22 -35.49 8.22
CA PHE A 484 16.79 -35.20 8.01
C PHE A 484 15.96 -35.56 9.24
N THR A 485 16.22 -36.72 9.87
CA THR A 485 15.55 -37.09 11.11
C THR A 485 15.84 -36.12 12.26
N PHE A 486 17.07 -35.59 12.33
CA PHE A 486 17.40 -34.51 13.27
C PHE A 486 16.58 -33.25 12.98
N LEU A 487 16.56 -32.79 11.72
CA LEU A 487 15.77 -31.62 11.32
C LEU A 487 14.29 -31.79 11.64
N ASP A 488 13.70 -32.95 11.33
CA ASP A 488 12.29 -33.26 11.64
C ASP A 488 12.01 -33.16 13.14
N ASN A 489 12.84 -33.80 13.97
CA ASN A 489 12.68 -33.77 15.42
C ASN A 489 12.82 -32.37 16.02
N GLN A 490 13.73 -31.56 15.46
CA GLN A 490 13.96 -30.19 15.93
C GLN A 490 12.87 -29.22 15.45
N LEU A 491 12.32 -29.43 14.25
CA LEU A 491 11.31 -28.56 13.65
C LEU A 491 9.89 -28.87 14.14
N LEU A 492 9.61 -30.11 14.53
CA LEU A 492 8.27 -30.55 14.94
C LEU A 492 7.60 -29.61 15.95
N PRO A 493 8.25 -29.19 17.06
CA PRO A 493 7.64 -28.26 18.01
C PRO A 493 7.32 -26.90 17.37
N TYR A 494 8.17 -26.40 16.48
CA TYR A 494 7.97 -25.11 15.82
C TYR A 494 6.84 -25.14 14.79
N THR A 495 6.63 -26.28 14.09
CA THR A 495 5.49 -26.44 13.16
C THR A 495 4.14 -26.33 13.90
N GLU A 496 4.09 -26.79 15.15
CA GLU A 496 2.91 -26.70 16.00
C GLU A 496 2.64 -25.24 16.42
N TYR A 497 3.64 -24.54 16.97
CA TYR A 497 3.43 -23.23 17.60
C TYR A 497 3.65 -22.01 16.70
N LEU A 498 4.53 -22.05 15.70
CA LEU A 498 4.77 -20.90 14.81
C LEU A 498 3.65 -20.73 13.78
N ILE A 499 3.34 -19.48 13.44
CA ILE A 499 2.55 -19.19 12.24
C ILE A 499 3.39 -19.47 10.98
N ARG A 500 2.72 -19.75 9.86
CA ARG A 500 3.38 -20.14 8.59
C ARG A 500 4.50 -19.18 8.18
N LEU A 501 4.28 -17.87 8.28
CA LEU A 501 5.27 -16.87 7.88
C LEU A 501 6.54 -16.94 8.75
N ASN A 502 6.40 -17.07 10.07
CA ASN A 502 7.55 -17.19 10.98
C ASN A 502 8.25 -18.55 10.85
N LEU A 503 7.49 -19.61 10.54
CA LEU A 503 8.08 -20.91 10.21
C LEU A 503 8.94 -20.80 8.95
N THR A 504 8.45 -20.16 7.88
CA THR A 504 9.23 -19.90 6.66
C THR A 504 10.52 -19.14 6.96
N ARG A 505 10.47 -18.10 7.81
CA ARG A 505 11.67 -17.36 8.24
C ARG A 505 12.68 -18.22 9.01
N LEU A 506 12.20 -19.12 9.87
CA LEU A 506 13.07 -20.06 10.58
C LEU A 506 13.74 -21.04 9.60
N LEU A 507 12.97 -21.61 8.67
CA LEU A 507 13.48 -22.53 7.64
C LEU A 507 14.51 -21.83 6.74
N GLU A 508 14.29 -20.57 6.36
CA GLU A 508 15.25 -19.75 5.62
C GLU A 508 16.60 -19.62 6.35
N LEU A 509 16.56 -19.36 7.66
CA LEU A 509 17.78 -19.25 8.47
C LEU A 509 18.52 -20.59 8.56
N ILE A 510 17.81 -21.71 8.73
CA ILE A 510 18.40 -23.05 8.75
C ILE A 510 19.05 -23.36 7.39
N TRP A 511 18.35 -23.08 6.29
CA TRP A 511 18.88 -23.24 4.94
C TRP A 511 20.14 -22.43 4.72
N ALA A 512 20.16 -21.16 5.14
CA ALA A 512 21.34 -20.30 5.02
C ALA A 512 22.54 -20.88 5.76
N VAL A 513 22.38 -21.31 7.01
CA VAL A 513 23.49 -21.91 7.78
C VAL A 513 23.98 -23.23 7.18
N LEU A 514 23.08 -24.08 6.68
CA LEU A 514 23.48 -25.31 6.00
C LEU A 514 24.32 -25.04 4.74
N ILE A 515 23.90 -24.07 3.92
CA ILE A 515 24.65 -23.68 2.72
C ILE A 515 26.01 -23.10 3.10
N ASP A 516 26.08 -22.30 4.16
CA ASP A 516 27.32 -21.71 4.65
C ASP A 516 28.29 -22.77 5.17
N GLN A 517 27.79 -23.73 5.96
CA GLN A 517 28.59 -24.85 6.46
C GLN A 517 29.09 -25.74 5.32
N ILE A 518 28.24 -26.07 4.34
CA ILE A 518 28.67 -26.86 3.17
C ILE A 518 29.71 -26.08 2.35
N LEU A 519 29.54 -24.78 2.17
CA LEU A 519 30.52 -23.95 1.45
C LEU A 519 31.87 -23.97 2.16
N CYS A 520 31.90 -23.77 3.48
CA CYS A 520 33.13 -23.85 4.28
C CYS A 520 33.85 -25.19 4.10
N GLU A 521 33.11 -26.30 4.07
CA GLU A 521 33.69 -27.64 3.88
C GLU A 521 34.24 -27.86 2.46
N VAL A 522 33.64 -27.20 1.46
CA VAL A 522 34.07 -27.29 0.05
C VAL A 522 35.27 -26.40 -0.23
N GLU A 523 35.35 -25.24 0.41
CA GLU A 523 36.47 -24.29 0.29
C GLU A 523 37.67 -24.64 1.17
N ASP A 524 37.54 -25.59 2.11
CA ASP A 524 38.65 -26.00 2.96
C ASP A 524 39.70 -26.81 2.17
N ILE A 525 40.77 -26.11 1.76
CA ILE A 525 41.93 -26.68 1.07
C ILE A 525 42.85 -27.44 2.05
N THR A 526 42.73 -27.21 3.35
CA THR A 526 43.62 -27.81 4.36
C THR A 526 43.29 -29.27 4.65
N SER A 527 42.04 -29.68 4.44
CA SER A 527 41.56 -31.05 4.56
C SER A 527 41.06 -31.58 3.20
N PRO A 528 41.93 -32.08 2.31
CA PRO A 528 41.49 -32.61 1.02
C PRO A 528 40.59 -33.84 1.24
N LYS A 529 39.33 -33.73 0.81
CA LYS A 529 38.32 -34.77 0.94
C LYS A 529 38.32 -35.69 -0.28
N SER A 530 37.82 -36.91 -0.14
CA SER A 530 37.71 -37.84 -1.27
C SER A 530 36.56 -37.46 -2.21
N ILE A 531 36.62 -37.96 -3.46
CA ILE A 531 35.53 -37.81 -4.44
C ILE A 531 34.22 -38.37 -3.88
N SER A 532 34.27 -39.47 -3.11
CA SER A 532 33.10 -40.09 -2.48
C SER A 532 32.48 -39.17 -1.42
N SER A 533 33.28 -38.46 -0.62
CA SER A 533 32.80 -37.45 0.33
C SER A 533 32.07 -36.30 -0.37
N TYR A 534 32.65 -35.72 -1.44
CA TYR A 534 31.98 -34.66 -2.21
C TYR A 534 30.73 -35.15 -2.93
N THR A 535 30.71 -36.39 -3.40
CA THR A 535 29.52 -37.03 -3.99
C THR A 535 28.40 -37.17 -2.97
N ARG A 536 28.71 -37.54 -1.71
CA ARG A 536 27.73 -37.58 -0.62
C ARG A 536 27.20 -36.20 -0.27
N LEU A 537 28.06 -35.19 -0.18
CA LEU A 537 27.65 -33.80 0.04
C LEU A 537 26.74 -33.27 -1.08
N LEU A 538 27.04 -33.59 -2.34
CA LEU A 538 26.19 -33.21 -3.48
C LEU A 538 24.79 -33.85 -3.39
N LYS A 539 24.72 -35.15 -3.03
CA LYS A 539 23.45 -35.84 -2.79
C LYS A 539 22.70 -35.28 -1.58
N ALA A 540 23.41 -34.92 -0.50
CA ALA A 540 22.83 -34.29 0.67
C ALA A 540 22.23 -32.94 0.32
N LEU A 541 22.94 -32.12 -0.47
CA LEU A 541 22.46 -30.83 -0.95
C LEU A 541 21.19 -30.95 -1.81
N ASP A 542 21.15 -31.92 -2.74
CA ASP A 542 19.96 -32.17 -3.55
C ASP A 542 18.78 -32.66 -2.68
N GLY A 543 19.02 -33.56 -1.72
CA GLY A 543 18.01 -34.01 -0.77
C GLY A 543 17.50 -32.90 0.14
N LEU A 544 18.36 -31.97 0.57
CA LEU A 544 17.96 -30.79 1.35
C LEU A 544 17.06 -29.85 0.54
N VAL A 545 17.34 -29.66 -0.76
CA VAL A 545 16.45 -28.88 -1.65
C VAL A 545 15.07 -29.53 -1.74
N GLU A 546 14.99 -30.86 -1.85
CA GLU A 546 13.71 -31.57 -1.85
C GLU A 546 13.02 -31.44 -0.50
N TYR A 547 13.75 -31.65 0.60
CA TYR A 547 13.25 -31.54 1.97
C TYR A 547 12.58 -30.18 2.23
N PHE A 548 13.27 -29.07 1.95
CA PHE A 548 12.73 -27.72 2.14
C PHE A 548 11.77 -27.28 1.03
N ASN A 549 11.57 -28.05 -0.04
CA ASN A 549 10.57 -27.71 -1.07
C ASN A 549 9.24 -28.45 -0.90
N ASN A 550 9.15 -29.38 0.05
CA ASN A 550 7.95 -30.16 0.34
C ASN A 550 6.84 -29.32 1.01
N GLU A 551 5.59 -29.80 0.97
CA GLU A 551 4.43 -29.07 1.49
C GLU A 551 4.53 -28.71 2.98
N GLU A 552 5.13 -29.58 3.79
CA GLU A 552 5.30 -29.39 5.24
C GLU A 552 6.39 -28.34 5.57
N HIS A 553 7.44 -28.24 4.75
CA HIS A 553 8.61 -27.39 4.99
C HIS A 553 8.82 -26.34 3.89
N TYR A 554 7.72 -25.87 3.29
CA TYR A 554 7.74 -25.16 2.01
C TYR A 554 8.56 -23.86 2.03
N LEU A 555 9.71 -23.90 1.36
CA LEU A 555 10.49 -22.78 0.86
C LEU A 555 10.39 -22.70 -0.68
N PRO A 556 10.06 -21.52 -1.24
CA PRO A 556 10.07 -21.31 -2.68
C PRO A 556 11.44 -21.59 -3.29
N LYS A 557 11.45 -22.09 -4.53
CA LYS A 557 12.70 -22.40 -5.26
C LYS A 557 13.60 -21.17 -5.46
N ASP A 558 13.03 -19.97 -5.48
CA ASP A 558 13.78 -18.72 -5.60
C ASP A 558 14.60 -18.41 -4.34
N ILE A 559 14.10 -18.83 -3.17
CA ILE A 559 14.80 -18.71 -1.88
C ILE A 559 15.84 -19.82 -1.74
N LEU A 560 15.54 -21.03 -2.20
CA LEU A 560 16.49 -22.15 -2.13
C LEU A 560 17.67 -21.96 -3.11
N LYS A 561 17.39 -21.56 -4.35
CA LYS A 561 18.38 -21.50 -5.43
C LYS A 561 19.05 -20.12 -5.54
N THR A 562 19.58 -19.62 -4.43
CA THR A 562 20.39 -18.39 -4.40
C THR A 562 21.68 -18.54 -5.20
N ASP A 563 22.37 -17.41 -5.47
CA ASP A 563 23.69 -17.45 -6.13
C ASP A 563 24.72 -18.25 -5.31
N LYS A 564 24.64 -18.18 -3.98
CA LYS A 564 25.47 -18.98 -3.08
C LYS A 564 25.22 -20.48 -3.25
N TYR A 565 23.95 -20.91 -3.30
CA TYR A 565 23.60 -22.30 -3.61
C TYR A 565 24.16 -22.74 -4.97
N ARG A 566 24.00 -21.92 -6.01
CA ARG A 566 24.49 -22.24 -7.37
C ARG A 566 26.01 -22.41 -7.38
N LEU A 567 26.73 -21.56 -6.66
CA LEU A 567 28.17 -21.65 -6.48
C LEU A 567 28.55 -22.95 -5.76
N VAL A 568 27.96 -23.25 -4.60
CA VAL A 568 28.21 -24.48 -3.84
C VAL A 568 27.95 -25.72 -4.70
N LYS A 569 26.81 -25.77 -5.40
CA LYS A 569 26.47 -26.89 -6.28
C LYS A 569 27.47 -27.06 -7.42
N LYS A 570 27.95 -25.96 -8.01
CA LYS A 570 28.96 -25.98 -9.07
C LYS A 570 30.29 -26.54 -8.54
N LEU A 571 30.76 -26.04 -7.39
CA LEU A 571 32.00 -26.49 -6.76
C LEU A 571 31.93 -27.97 -6.36
N LEU A 572 30.85 -28.39 -5.70
CA LEU A 572 30.63 -29.79 -5.34
C LEU A 572 30.64 -30.70 -6.56
N LYS A 573 29.97 -30.29 -7.65
CA LYS A 573 29.98 -31.06 -8.90
C LYS A 573 31.39 -31.23 -9.45
N TYR A 574 32.23 -30.19 -9.41
CA TYR A 574 33.61 -30.33 -9.87
C TYR A 574 34.43 -31.25 -8.96
N GLN A 575 34.33 -31.09 -7.64
CA GLN A 575 35.07 -31.89 -6.68
C GLN A 575 34.59 -33.35 -6.58
N SER A 576 33.33 -33.62 -6.94
CA SER A 576 32.76 -34.98 -6.99
C SER A 576 32.99 -35.70 -8.32
N THR A 577 33.72 -35.10 -9.25
CA THR A 577 33.93 -35.65 -10.60
C THR A 577 35.39 -36.09 -10.74
N ASP A 578 35.62 -37.26 -11.33
CA ASP A 578 36.97 -37.74 -11.59
C ASP A 578 37.68 -36.87 -12.64
N THR A 579 39.01 -36.90 -12.66
CA THR A 579 39.83 -36.06 -13.56
C THR A 579 39.47 -36.25 -15.03
N GLN A 580 39.17 -37.47 -15.47
CA GLN A 580 38.84 -37.73 -16.88
C GLN A 580 37.49 -37.09 -17.24
N SER A 581 36.50 -37.26 -16.37
CA SER A 581 35.18 -36.63 -16.55
C SER A 581 35.23 -35.11 -16.44
N LEU A 582 36.08 -34.53 -15.58
CA LEU A 582 36.32 -33.09 -15.51
C LEU A 582 36.88 -32.54 -16.83
N ILE A 583 37.85 -33.23 -17.42
CA ILE A 583 38.42 -32.84 -18.72
C ILE A 583 37.34 -32.92 -19.82
N LYS A 584 36.46 -33.94 -19.81
CA LYS A 584 35.32 -34.00 -20.75
C LYS A 584 34.37 -32.81 -20.56
N MET A 585 34.03 -32.48 -19.31
CA MET A 585 33.18 -31.33 -18.99
C MET A 585 33.80 -30.01 -19.46
N TYR A 586 35.12 -29.84 -19.31
CA TYR A 586 35.85 -28.66 -19.80
C TYR A 586 35.65 -28.48 -21.31
N TYR A 587 35.90 -29.51 -22.11
CA TYR A 587 35.74 -29.39 -23.56
C TYR A 587 34.28 -29.19 -23.98
N GLN A 588 33.31 -29.80 -23.27
CA GLN A 588 31.89 -29.54 -23.51
C GLN A 588 31.51 -28.07 -23.23
N GLU A 589 32.04 -27.48 -22.16
CA GLU A 589 31.84 -26.07 -21.84
C GLU A 589 32.44 -25.17 -22.94
N LYS A 590 33.62 -25.53 -23.46
CA LYS A 590 34.24 -24.84 -24.60
C LYS A 590 33.41 -24.87 -25.88
N VAL A 591 32.82 -26.02 -26.21
CA VAL A 591 31.88 -26.12 -27.35
C VAL A 591 30.67 -25.20 -27.13
N GLN A 592 30.11 -25.15 -25.92
CA GLN A 592 28.98 -24.26 -25.63
C GLN A 592 29.36 -22.77 -25.69
N GLU A 593 30.55 -22.38 -25.23
CA GLU A 593 31.07 -21.02 -25.37
C GLU A 593 31.18 -20.64 -26.86
N GLN A 594 31.73 -21.53 -27.68
CA GLN A 594 31.84 -21.35 -29.13
C GLN A 594 30.46 -21.23 -29.81
N ASP A 595 29.50 -22.10 -29.47
CA ASP A 595 28.15 -22.07 -30.05
C ASP A 595 27.42 -20.75 -29.72
N ARG A 596 27.63 -20.20 -28.52
CA ARG A 596 27.12 -18.88 -28.14
C ARG A 596 27.77 -17.78 -28.97
N ALA A 597 29.09 -17.81 -29.15
CA ALA A 597 29.83 -16.84 -29.97
C ALA A 597 29.40 -16.86 -31.44
N ASN A 598 29.19 -18.06 -32.00
CA ASN A 598 28.63 -18.27 -33.33
C ASN A 598 27.23 -17.63 -33.45
N SER A 599 26.35 -17.86 -32.46
CA SER A 599 24.96 -17.38 -32.48
C SER A 599 24.85 -15.87 -32.34
N SER A 600 25.75 -15.22 -31.59
CA SER A 600 25.79 -13.77 -31.42
C SER A 600 26.57 -13.03 -32.50
N ASN A 601 27.18 -13.74 -33.48
CA ASN A 601 28.13 -13.21 -34.45
C ASN A 601 29.31 -12.45 -33.82
N GLN A 602 29.64 -12.77 -32.57
CA GLN A 602 30.73 -12.15 -31.82
C GLN A 602 32.00 -12.99 -32.03
N CYS A 603 32.69 -12.76 -33.15
CA CYS A 603 33.87 -13.52 -33.58
C CYS A 603 35.09 -12.61 -33.72
N ASP A 604 35.50 -11.96 -32.63
CA ASP A 604 36.57 -10.96 -32.61
C ASP A 604 37.95 -11.53 -33.02
N LEU A 605 38.11 -12.86 -32.99
CA LEU A 605 39.33 -13.59 -33.35
C LEU A 605 39.28 -14.23 -34.74
N GLY A 606 38.16 -14.08 -35.46
CA GLY A 606 37.94 -14.69 -36.77
C GLY A 606 37.19 -16.01 -36.72
N LYS A 607 37.17 -16.70 -37.86
CA LYS A 607 36.40 -17.93 -38.09
C LYS A 607 37.21 -18.97 -38.83
N LEU A 608 37.15 -20.22 -38.38
CA LEU A 608 37.70 -21.39 -39.06
C LEU A 608 36.60 -22.09 -39.88
N TYR A 609 36.94 -22.48 -41.10
CA TYR A 609 36.07 -23.27 -41.97
C TYR A 609 36.70 -24.63 -42.25
N CYS A 610 35.95 -25.70 -41.98
CA CYS A 610 36.40 -27.06 -42.22
C CYS A 610 35.27 -27.95 -42.74
N ARG A 611 35.61 -29.15 -43.20
CA ARG A 611 34.68 -30.27 -43.39
C ARG A 611 35.21 -31.46 -42.62
N ALA A 612 34.31 -32.25 -42.04
CA ALA A 612 34.68 -33.49 -41.40
C ALA A 612 33.68 -34.58 -41.77
N TYR A 613 34.17 -35.79 -42.03
CA TYR A 613 33.34 -36.96 -42.30
C TYR A 613 34.04 -38.23 -41.84
N TYR A 614 33.26 -39.21 -41.42
CA TYR A 614 33.77 -40.51 -40.98
C TYR A 614 33.42 -41.58 -42.00
N HIS A 615 34.44 -42.30 -42.49
CA HIS A 615 34.26 -43.40 -43.44
C HIS A 615 34.26 -44.74 -42.71
N LEU A 616 33.05 -45.27 -42.44
CA LEU A 616 32.85 -46.47 -41.63
C LEU A 616 33.65 -47.70 -42.11
N LYS A 617 33.72 -47.94 -43.43
CA LYS A 617 34.42 -49.12 -43.97
C LYS A 617 35.94 -49.03 -43.88
N GLU A 618 36.49 -47.81 -43.82
CA GLU A 618 37.94 -47.57 -43.72
C GLU A 618 38.37 -47.27 -42.29
N GLU A 619 37.41 -47.20 -41.35
CA GLU A 619 37.64 -46.79 -39.96
C GLU A 619 38.51 -45.53 -39.87
N THR A 620 38.17 -44.53 -40.69
CA THR A 620 38.98 -43.31 -40.84
C THR A 620 38.11 -42.07 -40.77
N LEU A 621 38.48 -41.15 -39.88
CA LEU A 621 37.95 -39.80 -39.78
C LEU A 621 38.77 -38.88 -40.67
N TYR A 622 38.10 -38.30 -41.66
CA TYR A 622 38.69 -37.33 -42.58
C TYR A 622 38.31 -35.93 -42.16
N ILE A 623 39.30 -35.03 -42.10
CA ILE A 623 39.12 -33.63 -41.75
C ILE A 623 39.79 -32.77 -42.82
N GLU A 624 39.03 -31.91 -43.47
CA GLU A 624 39.55 -30.94 -44.44
C GLU A 624 39.53 -29.54 -43.82
N ILE A 625 40.69 -28.94 -43.65
CA ILE A 625 40.82 -27.53 -43.24
C ILE A 625 40.79 -26.67 -44.50
N ILE A 626 39.73 -25.87 -44.66
CA ILE A 626 39.49 -25.11 -45.88
C ILE A 626 40.18 -23.75 -45.79
N SER A 627 39.81 -22.95 -44.79
CA SER A 627 40.30 -21.58 -44.65
C SER A 627 40.01 -21.02 -43.27
N CYS A 628 40.74 -19.98 -42.86
CA CYS A 628 40.29 -19.05 -41.83
C CYS A 628 39.90 -17.72 -42.46
N LYS A 629 39.05 -16.94 -41.77
CA LYS A 629 38.72 -15.57 -42.18
C LYS A 629 38.74 -14.61 -41.01
N ASN A 630 39.14 -13.37 -41.29
CA ASN A 630 39.20 -12.27 -40.34
C ASN A 630 39.98 -12.61 -39.07
N LEU A 631 41.12 -13.29 -39.23
CA LEU A 631 42.04 -13.54 -38.13
C LEU A 631 42.54 -12.23 -37.54
N ARG A 632 42.89 -12.25 -36.25
CA ARG A 632 43.50 -11.12 -35.58
C ARG A 632 44.96 -10.97 -36.06
N PRO A 633 45.42 -9.76 -36.42
CA PRO A 633 46.82 -9.54 -36.73
C PRO A 633 47.68 -9.67 -35.48
N CYS A 634 48.62 -10.61 -35.49
CA CYS A 634 49.58 -10.83 -34.42
C CYS A 634 50.94 -10.15 -34.72
N ASP A 635 51.36 -10.09 -35.99
CA ASP A 635 52.58 -9.39 -36.37
C ASP A 635 52.46 -7.86 -36.35
N SER A 636 53.60 -7.21 -36.10
CA SER A 636 53.81 -5.76 -36.25
C SER A 636 53.50 -5.21 -37.66
N ASN A 637 53.44 -6.07 -38.67
CA ASN A 637 53.13 -5.72 -40.06
C ASN A 637 51.62 -5.60 -40.32
N GLY A 638 50.76 -5.94 -39.34
CA GLY A 638 49.30 -5.91 -39.46
C GLY A 638 48.68 -7.11 -40.19
N LEU A 639 49.45 -8.17 -40.42
CA LEU A 639 49.06 -9.47 -40.98
C LEU A 639 49.55 -10.58 -40.03
N SER A 640 49.43 -11.84 -40.43
CA SER A 640 49.96 -13.01 -39.71
C SER A 640 50.46 -14.05 -40.73
N ASP A 641 51.23 -15.04 -40.27
CA ASP A 641 51.65 -16.26 -40.96
C ASP A 641 50.90 -17.50 -40.37
N PRO A 642 49.56 -17.61 -40.51
CA PRO A 642 48.78 -18.60 -39.78
C PRO A 642 48.96 -20.04 -40.26
N TYR A 643 48.85 -20.98 -39.31
CA TYR A 643 48.66 -22.42 -39.52
C TYR A 643 47.67 -22.99 -38.49
N VAL A 644 47.07 -24.16 -38.80
CA VAL A 644 46.10 -24.82 -37.92
C VAL A 644 46.66 -26.17 -37.46
N GLU A 645 46.77 -26.35 -36.15
CA GLU A 645 46.97 -27.67 -35.54
C GLU A 645 45.62 -28.34 -35.31
N VAL A 646 45.52 -29.61 -35.71
CA VAL A 646 44.35 -30.47 -35.55
C VAL A 646 44.71 -31.60 -34.59
N GLN A 647 44.01 -31.68 -33.46
CA GLN A 647 44.21 -32.74 -32.48
C GLN A 647 42.90 -33.33 -31.96
N LEU A 648 42.91 -34.62 -31.64
CA LEU A 648 41.78 -35.28 -30.98
C LEU A 648 41.94 -35.22 -29.46
N CYS A 649 40.87 -34.79 -28.80
CA CYS A 649 40.82 -34.56 -27.36
C CYS A 649 39.59 -35.25 -26.74
N PRO A 650 39.66 -35.62 -25.45
CA PRO A 650 40.84 -35.60 -24.58
C PRO A 650 41.90 -36.65 -24.95
N LYS A 651 43.18 -36.37 -24.64
CA LYS A 651 44.29 -37.31 -24.93
C LYS A 651 44.16 -38.68 -24.29
N PHE A 652 43.46 -38.82 -23.17
CA PHE A 652 43.24 -40.16 -22.58
C PHE A 652 42.22 -41.01 -23.36
N LEU A 653 41.36 -40.40 -24.18
CA LEU A 653 40.50 -41.14 -25.12
C LEU A 653 41.26 -41.51 -26.40
N TYR A 654 42.22 -40.67 -26.80
CA TYR A 654 42.98 -40.80 -28.05
C TYR A 654 44.50 -40.77 -27.80
N PRO A 655 45.06 -41.68 -26.97
CA PRO A 655 46.43 -41.57 -26.47
C PRO A 655 47.50 -41.77 -27.55
N TYR A 656 47.19 -42.56 -28.58
CA TYR A 656 48.12 -42.91 -29.65
C TYR A 656 47.96 -42.04 -30.91
N ILE A 657 47.07 -41.05 -30.86
CA ILE A 657 46.78 -40.19 -32.00
C ILE A 657 47.58 -38.89 -31.90
N GLU A 658 48.57 -38.77 -32.78
CA GLU A 658 49.40 -37.58 -32.91
C GLU A 658 48.61 -36.40 -33.48
N LYS A 659 49.00 -35.18 -33.10
CA LYS A 659 48.45 -33.97 -33.71
C LYS A 659 49.00 -33.81 -35.13
N GLN A 660 48.18 -33.30 -36.04
CA GLN A 660 48.59 -32.96 -37.41
C GLN A 660 48.47 -31.43 -37.59
N GLN A 661 49.17 -30.85 -38.55
CA GLN A 661 49.15 -29.41 -38.78
C GLN A 661 49.15 -29.06 -40.26
N THR A 662 48.54 -27.93 -40.62
CA THR A 662 48.59 -27.41 -41.98
C THR A 662 49.97 -26.83 -42.31
N SER A 663 50.20 -26.57 -43.59
CA SER A 663 51.25 -25.64 -44.02
C SER A 663 50.98 -24.23 -43.51
N VAL A 664 52.05 -23.45 -43.38
CA VAL A 664 52.03 -22.04 -42.97
C VAL A 664 51.72 -21.17 -44.20
N ILE A 665 50.70 -20.33 -44.12
CA ILE A 665 50.36 -19.39 -45.19
C ILE A 665 50.81 -17.99 -44.80
N LYS A 666 51.75 -17.42 -45.55
CA LYS A 666 52.40 -16.17 -45.16
C LYS A 666 51.55 -14.92 -45.42
N LYS A 667 51.65 -13.94 -44.51
CA LYS A 667 51.18 -12.56 -44.63
C LYS A 667 49.71 -12.46 -45.02
N THR A 668 48.83 -13.12 -44.27
CA THR A 668 47.39 -13.09 -44.51
C THR A 668 46.57 -13.30 -43.24
N LEU A 669 45.45 -12.59 -43.13
CA LEU A 669 44.42 -12.83 -42.10
C LEU A 669 43.26 -13.70 -42.61
N ASN A 670 43.36 -14.16 -43.86
CA ASN A 670 42.36 -14.98 -44.55
C ASN A 670 43.03 -16.15 -45.28
N PRO A 671 43.77 -17.02 -44.58
CA PRO A 671 44.49 -18.12 -45.20
C PRO A 671 43.53 -19.13 -45.83
N GLN A 672 43.91 -19.65 -46.99
CA GLN A 672 43.28 -20.81 -47.62
C GLN A 672 44.27 -21.97 -47.57
N PHE A 673 43.91 -23.02 -46.83
CA PHE A 673 44.75 -24.20 -46.64
C PHE A 673 44.36 -25.28 -47.65
N ASN A 674 43.08 -25.66 -47.67
CA ASN A 674 42.55 -26.79 -48.46
C ASN A 674 43.35 -28.09 -48.24
N GLU A 675 43.73 -28.34 -46.99
CA GLU A 675 44.52 -29.50 -46.58
C GLU A 675 43.66 -30.55 -45.90
N LYS A 676 43.92 -31.83 -46.19
CA LYS A 676 43.17 -32.98 -45.67
C LYS A 676 44.02 -33.78 -44.70
N PHE A 677 43.39 -34.17 -43.60
CA PHE A 677 43.96 -34.92 -42.50
C PHE A 677 43.18 -36.21 -42.30
N GLU A 678 43.89 -37.27 -41.96
CA GLU A 678 43.34 -38.61 -41.79
C GLU A 678 43.67 -39.11 -40.39
N PHE A 679 42.64 -39.50 -39.65
CA PHE A 679 42.75 -40.06 -38.31
C PHE A 679 42.08 -41.44 -38.29
N ARG A 680 42.87 -42.50 -38.08
CA ARG A 680 42.33 -43.86 -37.96
C ARG A 680 41.61 -44.01 -36.62
N LEU A 681 40.31 -44.25 -36.69
CA LEU A 681 39.40 -44.39 -35.55
C LEU A 681 38.36 -45.45 -35.87
N THR A 682 38.16 -46.39 -34.96
CA THR A 682 37.02 -47.30 -35.02
C THR A 682 35.71 -46.57 -34.74
N GLU A 683 34.57 -47.12 -35.17
CA GLU A 683 33.24 -46.51 -34.93
C GLU A 683 32.99 -46.33 -33.42
N LYS A 684 33.49 -47.27 -32.61
CA LYS A 684 33.41 -47.20 -31.14
C LYS A 684 34.19 -46.02 -30.58
N GLU A 685 35.38 -45.72 -31.10
CA GLU A 685 36.22 -44.60 -30.67
C GLU A 685 35.61 -43.24 -31.04
N CYS A 686 34.91 -43.17 -32.18
CA CYS A 686 34.15 -41.98 -32.58
C CYS A 686 32.93 -41.73 -31.68
N ASN A 687 32.33 -42.79 -31.13
CA ASN A 687 31.16 -42.72 -30.24
C ASN A 687 31.52 -42.60 -28.75
N LEU A 688 32.81 -42.42 -28.40
CA LEU A 688 33.21 -42.17 -27.03
C LEU A 688 32.67 -40.81 -26.54
N SER A 689 31.93 -40.85 -25.43
CA SER A 689 31.39 -39.64 -24.80
C SER A 689 32.52 -38.67 -24.41
N GLY A 690 32.40 -37.43 -24.91
CA GLY A 690 33.35 -36.34 -24.71
C GLY A 690 34.43 -36.21 -25.78
N GLY A 691 34.43 -37.05 -26.83
CA GLY A 691 35.38 -36.96 -27.94
C GLY A 691 35.18 -35.72 -28.81
N ILE A 692 36.22 -34.90 -28.93
CA ILE A 692 36.21 -33.60 -29.63
C ILE A 692 37.47 -33.46 -30.50
N ILE A 693 37.31 -32.86 -31.67
CA ILE A 693 38.40 -32.30 -32.47
C ILE A 693 38.67 -30.90 -31.96
N HIS A 694 39.91 -30.64 -31.55
CA HIS A 694 40.38 -29.33 -31.15
C HIS A 694 41.28 -28.77 -32.24
N PHE A 695 40.88 -27.62 -32.78
CA PHE A 695 41.62 -26.85 -33.76
C PHE A 695 42.30 -25.69 -33.04
N ILE A 696 43.61 -25.54 -33.23
CA ILE A 696 44.40 -24.46 -32.65
C ILE A 696 45.00 -23.67 -33.82
N VAL A 697 44.61 -22.41 -33.95
CA VAL A 697 45.15 -21.48 -34.94
C VAL A 697 46.31 -20.73 -34.30
N MET A 698 47.47 -20.82 -34.93
CA MET A 698 48.72 -20.25 -34.46
C MET A 698 49.32 -19.38 -35.56
N ASP A 699 49.98 -18.30 -35.17
CA ASP A 699 50.85 -17.51 -36.03
C ASP A 699 52.27 -18.07 -35.98
N HIS A 700 52.90 -18.32 -37.13
CA HIS A 700 54.25 -18.88 -37.18
C HIS A 700 55.32 -17.78 -37.15
N ASP A 701 56.12 -17.76 -36.09
CA ASP A 701 57.24 -16.83 -35.94
C ASP A 701 58.60 -17.46 -36.27
N LEU A 702 59.42 -16.74 -37.04
CA LEU A 702 60.76 -17.22 -37.40
C LEU A 702 61.81 -17.08 -36.27
N MET A 703 61.60 -16.14 -35.34
CA MET A 703 62.59 -15.74 -34.33
C MET A 703 62.09 -15.87 -32.89
N TRP A 704 60.79 -16.07 -32.68
CA TRP A 704 60.12 -16.13 -31.39
C TRP A 704 59.21 -17.36 -31.29
N SER A 705 58.56 -17.56 -30.14
CA SER A 705 57.53 -18.58 -30.02
C SER A 705 56.28 -18.18 -30.80
N ASN A 706 55.70 -19.11 -31.56
CA ASN A 706 54.45 -18.92 -32.28
C ASN A 706 53.33 -18.35 -31.39
N ASP A 707 52.63 -17.35 -31.89
CA ASP A 707 51.54 -16.68 -31.18
C ASP A 707 50.20 -17.42 -31.35
N PHE A 708 49.42 -17.51 -30.28
CA PHE A 708 48.09 -18.12 -30.33
C PHE A 708 47.07 -17.13 -30.90
N GLU A 709 46.41 -17.48 -32.01
CA GLU A 709 45.41 -16.63 -32.65
C GLU A 709 43.97 -16.99 -32.25
N GLY A 710 43.71 -18.27 -31.96
CA GLY A 710 42.40 -18.73 -31.54
C GLY A 710 42.25 -20.24 -31.56
N GLU A 711 41.20 -20.73 -30.90
CA GLU A 711 40.85 -22.16 -30.89
C GLU A 711 39.39 -22.39 -31.26
N ALA A 712 39.14 -23.55 -31.85
CA ALA A 712 37.80 -24.04 -32.17
C ALA A 712 37.65 -25.53 -31.84
N PHE A 713 36.41 -25.96 -31.63
CA PHE A 713 36.06 -27.28 -31.15
C PHE A 713 34.92 -27.88 -31.99
N LEU A 714 35.02 -29.17 -32.32
CA LEU A 714 33.98 -29.92 -33.02
C LEU A 714 33.78 -31.29 -32.38
N GLU A 715 32.55 -31.62 -31.98
CA GLU A 715 32.24 -32.91 -31.37
C GLU A 715 32.27 -34.05 -32.39
N ILE A 716 33.05 -35.11 -32.11
CA ILE A 716 33.29 -36.21 -33.06
C ILE A 716 32.00 -36.99 -33.34
N TRP A 717 31.18 -37.23 -32.32
CA TRP A 717 29.93 -37.98 -32.45
C TRP A 717 28.86 -37.27 -33.31
N LYS A 718 29.01 -35.96 -33.55
CA LYS A 718 28.14 -35.16 -34.44
C LYS A 718 28.59 -35.19 -35.91
N ILE A 719 29.74 -35.80 -36.21
CA ILE A 719 30.31 -35.84 -37.56
C ILE A 719 29.51 -36.80 -38.44
N THR A 720 29.27 -36.38 -39.69
CA THR A 720 28.54 -37.20 -40.66
C THR A 720 29.29 -38.51 -40.90
N GLY A 721 28.58 -39.64 -40.85
CA GLY A 721 29.12 -40.99 -41.03
C GLY A 721 29.40 -41.79 -39.75
N VAL A 722 29.49 -41.17 -38.56
CA VAL A 722 29.76 -41.87 -37.29
C VAL A 722 28.58 -42.72 -36.78
N ASN A 723 27.34 -42.35 -37.11
CA ASN A 723 26.11 -42.98 -36.62
C ASN A 723 25.24 -43.60 -37.74
N ASN A 724 25.87 -44.18 -38.77
CA ASN A 724 25.16 -44.66 -39.98
C ASN A 724 24.29 -43.60 -40.69
N ASP A 725 24.61 -42.30 -40.52
CA ASP A 725 24.00 -41.22 -41.30
C ASP A 725 24.57 -41.31 -42.73
N ASN A 726 23.97 -42.17 -43.56
CA ASN A 726 24.33 -42.49 -44.94
C ASN A 726 24.03 -41.34 -45.91
N ARG A 727 24.32 -40.10 -45.52
CA ARG A 727 24.31 -38.98 -46.47
C ARG A 727 25.49 -39.17 -47.40
N ALA A 728 25.26 -39.04 -48.71
CA ALA A 728 26.30 -39.19 -49.70
C ALA A 728 27.47 -38.24 -49.39
N VAL A 729 28.70 -38.74 -49.55
CA VAL A 729 29.95 -37.96 -49.40
C VAL A 729 29.92 -36.68 -50.25
N ASP A 730 29.11 -36.66 -51.30
CA ASP A 730 28.92 -35.53 -52.22
C ASP A 730 28.11 -34.35 -51.64
N GLU A 731 27.47 -34.48 -50.46
CA GLU A 731 26.70 -33.42 -49.78
C GLU A 731 27.36 -32.89 -48.49
N LEU A 732 28.68 -33.05 -48.32
CA LEU A 732 29.39 -32.57 -47.12
C LEU A 732 29.36 -31.04 -47.01
N LYS A 733 28.51 -30.55 -46.11
CA LYS A 733 28.41 -29.13 -45.78
C LYS A 733 29.67 -28.65 -45.10
N GLN A 734 30.14 -27.48 -45.51
CA GLN A 734 31.19 -26.74 -44.82
C GLN A 734 30.69 -26.32 -43.44
N ILE A 735 31.51 -26.60 -42.42
CA ILE A 735 31.29 -26.24 -41.03
C ILE A 735 32.03 -24.94 -40.76
N GLU A 736 31.32 -23.97 -40.18
CA GLU A 736 31.86 -22.68 -39.75
C GLU A 736 31.98 -22.68 -38.22
N LEU A 737 33.17 -22.39 -37.72
CA LEU A 737 33.49 -22.37 -36.29
C LEU A 737 34.08 -21.01 -35.91
N ALA A 738 33.43 -20.26 -35.02
CA ALA A 738 34.02 -19.07 -34.42
C ALA A 738 35.27 -19.44 -33.62
N LEU A 739 36.34 -18.65 -33.79
CA LEU A 739 37.53 -18.79 -32.97
C LEU A 739 37.29 -18.16 -31.60
N THR A 740 37.70 -18.88 -30.57
CA THR A 740 37.61 -18.48 -29.15
C THR A 740 39.01 -18.38 -28.55
N HIS A 741 39.12 -17.74 -27.38
CA HIS A 741 40.38 -17.66 -26.64
C HIS A 741 40.19 -18.31 -25.26
N PRO A 742 41.19 -19.03 -24.74
CA PRO A 742 41.17 -19.47 -23.36
C PRO A 742 41.15 -18.23 -22.44
N LYS A 743 40.05 -18.01 -21.71
CA LYS A 743 40.04 -16.99 -20.66
C LYS A 743 41.00 -17.46 -19.55
N GLY A 744 42.04 -16.67 -19.31
CA GLY A 744 43.06 -16.93 -18.29
C GLY A 744 42.54 -16.82 -16.86
#